data_AF-A0A395SZU8-F1
#
_entry.id   AF-A0A395SZU8-F1
#
_cell.length_a   1.000
_cell.length_b   1.000
_cell.length_c   1.000
_cell.angle_alpha   90.00
_cell.angle_beta   90.00
_cell.angle_gamma   90.00
#
_symmetry.space_group_name_H-M   'P 1'
#
loop_
_entity.id
_entity.type
_entity.pdbx_description
1 polymer ?
#
loop_
_entity_poly.entity_id
_entity_poly.type
_entity_poly.pdbx_seq_one_letter_code
_entity_poly.pdbx_strand_id
1 'polypeptide(L)'
;MDGNSQKPVLFFDIDNCLYSRNYKVLELMSANIDSYFKTHLGISPEEAESLHKSYYKQYGQAIEGLVHDYQIDALDYNAKVDDALPLDDLIKPNPQLRQFLEEIDTSKVRLWLLTNAYVNHGKRVIKLLGVDDLFEGLTYCDYSQVPFICKPQKEMYFKAMKEAGISEVSNCYFIDDSYKNCVGAQKAGWMAVHYVEEGFPLPETPASQHQIRNFEELLYTTASDFGNVKITGVGCHTPYELNEVVSFPRDPSKRYDDDNFDDDNLSLDSEVESSYIDVLGPMDFFDLSQHGRDEFAWGFHFHDACWGVFSLNFDVKLDLLFHLLLSTPQRDNGLLCWGHSYGGAASRELVGDIWTWRSAVARRRNPNLPHLFSANPFHIPALEKAIKFSVPLQQDVFQSELDPRKLSLSKDLFCSFPPEILQNILTLLPSSNVLSLRLVSPVFATLGLSERFWASRFEPGKEYEYLPDVFVRPPISWRAFCLSLHIWAPDCIAMHNRKRVWKLTQPIRSLLRQMQETECHGIPSHSWFETGAPDDLSQVKGNMCWYSAQRYVESEDADRLQFVSGCRPMRYRSVRAADRMRMTQVAVHLVNTPTGTFVSGMSFINRDGAFTNIGYLHPGKMVCIALSSEQYIQGWELALDTSGVRAIAVVAQDGAVSSFAGNPDGIPRKRLAVSEGISSIIAAFDAVKLVSLSCRGTGSVQEWRTKFLWLPEVPSRNLLFDGARTDLQPENPNIPVQTVMFGTHEVNGRTLTGLNDILCSNYDICHVVTMDFIFTGERRVSLGHMDIYGYGQPPPRYHATGGQPGVRGFSMEIDGGDGEEISGLEVQIDGECVVGLKIQTNRIINGNQRSELLTSPNSPVFNNPWIQVRPKGSRVVGLYAVCGGYGSFFFRDIGLISQN
;
A
#
# COMPACT_ATOMS: atom_id res chain seq x y z
N MET A 1 6.59 22.80 -54.21
CA MET A 1 7.18 21.47 -54.50
C MET A 1 6.94 20.66 -53.25
N ASP A 2 5.92 19.81 -53.29
CA ASP A 2 5.58 18.94 -52.16
C ASP A 2 6.66 17.86 -52.05
N GLY A 3 7.64 18.12 -51.18
CA GLY A 3 8.60 17.11 -50.76
C GLY A 3 7.87 16.10 -49.89
N ASN A 4 7.32 15.06 -50.51
CA ASN A 4 6.71 13.93 -49.83
C ASN A 4 7.79 13.26 -48.94
N SER A 5 7.90 13.65 -47.67
CA SER A 5 8.91 13.07 -46.77
C SER A 5 8.59 11.60 -46.59
N GLN A 6 9.48 10.71 -47.03
CA GLN A 6 9.30 9.27 -46.86
C GLN A 6 9.07 8.94 -45.38
N LYS A 7 8.01 8.20 -45.08
CA LYS A 7 7.74 7.71 -43.71
C LYS A 7 8.94 6.89 -43.22
N PRO A 8 9.42 7.11 -41.99
CA PRO A 8 10.48 6.30 -41.42
C PRO A 8 10.12 4.82 -41.35
N VAL A 9 11.14 3.97 -41.34
CA VAL A 9 11.00 2.51 -41.28
C VAL A 9 11.68 2.00 -40.02
N LEU A 10 10.93 1.22 -39.24
CA LEU A 10 11.42 0.48 -38.08
C LEU A 10 11.66 -0.97 -38.51
N PHE A 11 12.93 -1.35 -38.54
CA PHE A 11 13.42 -2.67 -38.87
C PHE A 11 13.53 -3.53 -37.60
N PHE A 12 13.04 -4.75 -37.66
CA PHE A 12 13.15 -5.73 -36.57
C PHE A 12 13.96 -6.93 -37.01
N ASP A 13 14.93 -7.33 -36.20
CA ASP A 13 15.45 -8.70 -36.28
C ASP A 13 14.38 -9.72 -35.87
N ILE A 14 14.54 -10.97 -36.28
CA ILE A 14 13.59 -12.05 -36.00
C ILE A 14 14.09 -12.92 -34.85
N ASP A 15 15.20 -13.62 -35.06
CA ASP A 15 15.70 -14.64 -34.15
C ASP A 15 16.20 -14.00 -32.84
N ASN A 16 15.74 -14.50 -31.69
CA ASN A 16 15.99 -13.95 -30.35
C ASN A 16 15.51 -12.49 -30.10
N CYS A 17 14.88 -11.86 -31.08
CA CYS A 17 14.38 -10.50 -30.99
C CYS A 17 12.84 -10.49 -30.92
N LEU A 18 12.15 -11.06 -31.92
CA LEU A 18 10.69 -11.20 -31.90
C LEU A 18 10.21 -12.41 -31.08
N TYR A 19 11.12 -13.29 -30.67
CA TYR A 19 10.83 -14.37 -29.74
C TYR A 19 12.01 -14.60 -28.79
N SER A 20 11.70 -15.05 -27.58
CA SER A 20 12.67 -15.23 -26.50
C SER A 20 13.72 -16.31 -26.82
N ARG A 21 14.97 -16.09 -26.37
CA ARG A 21 16.07 -17.08 -26.38
C ARG A 21 15.69 -18.37 -25.65
N ASN A 22 14.76 -18.30 -24.69
CA ASN A 22 14.25 -19.46 -23.95
C ASN A 22 13.49 -20.48 -24.82
N TYR A 23 13.14 -20.14 -26.06
CA TYR A 23 12.58 -21.11 -27.01
C TYR A 23 13.64 -22.12 -27.51
N LYS A 24 14.92 -21.92 -27.14
CA LYS A 24 16.04 -22.81 -27.44
C LYS A 24 16.21 -23.09 -28.94
N VAL A 25 15.64 -22.24 -29.79
CA VAL A 25 15.69 -22.38 -31.25
C VAL A 25 17.14 -22.36 -31.72
N LEU A 26 17.95 -21.42 -31.21
CA LEU A 26 19.37 -21.37 -31.54
C LEU A 26 20.19 -22.53 -30.96
N GLU A 27 19.80 -23.11 -29.82
CA GLU A 27 20.47 -24.31 -29.29
C GLU A 27 20.26 -25.52 -30.22
N LEU A 28 19.02 -25.71 -30.69
CA LEU A 28 18.68 -26.76 -31.64
C LEU A 28 19.28 -26.50 -33.02
N MET A 29 19.32 -25.24 -33.46
CA MET A 29 19.99 -24.82 -34.67
C MET A 29 21.48 -25.15 -34.59
N SER A 30 22.16 -24.76 -33.51
CA SER A 30 23.57 -25.09 -33.28
C SER A 30 23.84 -26.59 -33.35
N ALA A 31 22.98 -27.42 -32.76
CA ALA A 31 23.12 -28.87 -32.83
C ALA A 31 22.98 -29.41 -34.26
N ASN A 32 22.07 -28.86 -35.07
CA ASN A 32 21.93 -29.21 -36.48
C ASN A 32 23.16 -28.77 -37.29
N ILE A 33 23.73 -27.59 -37.00
CA ILE A 33 24.95 -27.09 -37.63
C ILE A 33 26.12 -28.04 -37.34
N ASP A 34 26.35 -28.40 -36.07
CA ASP A 34 27.44 -29.29 -35.68
C ASP A 34 27.28 -30.68 -36.32
N SER A 35 26.05 -31.18 -36.41
CA SER A 35 25.72 -32.44 -37.11
C SER A 35 26.00 -32.36 -38.61
N TYR A 36 25.68 -31.22 -39.24
CA TYR A 36 25.96 -30.97 -40.66
C TYR A 36 27.47 -30.96 -40.93
N PHE A 37 28.24 -30.24 -40.10
CA PHE A 37 29.71 -30.17 -40.20
C PHE A 37 30.34 -31.56 -40.09
N LYS A 38 29.93 -32.35 -39.09
CA LYS A 38 30.41 -33.72 -38.90
C LYS A 38 30.14 -34.61 -40.12
N THR A 39 28.94 -34.54 -40.67
CA THR A 39 28.50 -35.44 -41.75
C THR A 39 29.08 -35.07 -43.12
N HIS A 40 29.24 -33.77 -43.41
CA HIS A 40 29.68 -33.31 -44.74
C HIS A 40 31.19 -33.02 -44.82
N LEU A 41 31.83 -32.67 -43.70
CA LEU A 41 33.28 -32.42 -43.65
C LEU A 41 34.07 -33.61 -43.11
N GLY A 42 33.41 -34.61 -42.50
CA GLY A 42 34.05 -35.79 -41.94
C GLY A 42 34.93 -35.51 -40.73
N ILE A 43 34.71 -34.38 -40.05
CA ILE A 43 35.49 -33.92 -38.90
C ILE A 43 34.92 -34.42 -37.57
N SER A 44 35.77 -34.43 -36.52
CA SER A 44 35.33 -34.81 -35.17
C SER A 44 34.32 -33.80 -34.59
N PRO A 45 33.51 -34.20 -33.60
CA PRO A 45 32.58 -33.28 -32.92
C PRO A 45 33.26 -32.03 -32.35
N GLU A 46 34.44 -32.20 -31.77
CA GLU A 46 35.21 -31.11 -31.16
C GLU A 46 35.75 -30.14 -32.22
N GLU A 47 36.16 -30.66 -33.39
CA GLU A 47 36.56 -29.84 -34.54
C GLU A 47 35.36 -29.14 -35.17
N ALA A 48 34.19 -29.78 -35.25
CA ALA A 48 32.96 -29.18 -35.77
C ALA A 48 32.51 -28.00 -34.91
N GLU A 49 32.44 -28.17 -33.58
CA GLU A 49 32.05 -27.10 -32.65
C GLU A 49 33.05 -25.94 -32.68
N SER A 50 34.36 -26.25 -32.74
CA SER A 50 35.42 -25.23 -32.85
C SER A 50 35.33 -24.44 -34.17
N LEU A 51 35.14 -25.15 -35.28
CA LEU A 51 35.02 -24.55 -36.61
C LEU A 51 33.77 -23.67 -36.71
N HIS A 52 32.63 -24.17 -36.22
CA HIS A 52 31.36 -23.43 -36.12
C HIS A 52 31.54 -22.13 -35.33
N LYS A 53 32.10 -22.19 -34.11
CA LYS A 53 32.38 -20.98 -33.31
C LYS A 53 33.33 -20.02 -34.02
N SER A 54 34.35 -20.53 -34.73
CA SER A 54 35.30 -19.69 -35.46
C SER A 54 34.62 -18.96 -36.62
N TYR A 55 33.77 -19.64 -37.41
CA TYR A 55 33.07 -19.06 -38.55
C TYR A 55 32.00 -18.06 -38.13
N TYR A 56 31.24 -18.37 -37.08
CA TYR A 56 30.32 -17.41 -36.50
C TYR A 56 31.05 -16.14 -36.01
N LYS A 57 32.23 -16.30 -35.41
CA LYS A 57 33.03 -15.16 -34.94
C LYS A 57 33.62 -14.33 -36.08
N GLN A 58 34.11 -14.99 -37.13
CA GLN A 58 34.83 -14.36 -38.24
C GLN A 58 33.89 -13.76 -39.30
N TYR A 59 32.85 -14.49 -39.69
CA TYR A 59 31.96 -14.11 -40.79
C TYR A 59 30.60 -13.61 -40.31
N GLY A 60 30.23 -13.83 -39.05
CA GLY A 60 28.93 -13.41 -38.50
C GLY A 60 27.81 -14.43 -38.71
N GLN A 61 27.99 -15.37 -39.66
CA GLN A 61 27.21 -16.60 -39.80
C GLN A 61 28.12 -17.78 -40.12
N ALA A 62 27.81 -18.96 -39.58
CA ALA A 62 28.61 -20.16 -39.79
C ALA A 62 28.63 -20.62 -41.27
N ILE A 63 27.51 -20.42 -41.99
CA ILE A 63 27.36 -20.85 -43.38
C ILE A 63 28.25 -20.08 -44.36
N GLU A 64 28.58 -18.82 -44.08
CA GLU A 64 29.46 -18.03 -44.93
C GLU A 64 30.88 -18.63 -44.99
N GLY A 65 31.40 -19.07 -43.84
CA GLY A 65 32.68 -19.79 -43.79
C GLY A 65 32.64 -21.12 -44.52
N LEU A 66 31.54 -21.88 -44.40
CA LEU A 66 31.37 -23.16 -45.11
C LEU A 66 31.34 -23.00 -46.64
N VAL A 67 30.65 -21.98 -47.14
CA VAL A 67 30.57 -21.73 -48.58
C VAL A 67 31.92 -21.26 -49.12
N HIS A 68 32.62 -20.39 -48.38
CA HIS A 68 33.92 -19.86 -48.77
C HIS A 68 35.02 -20.93 -48.76
N ASP A 69 35.14 -21.69 -47.66
CA ASP A 69 36.27 -22.60 -47.45
C ASP A 69 36.03 -24.03 -47.97
N TYR A 70 34.76 -24.47 -48.03
CA TYR A 70 34.40 -25.86 -48.37
C TYR A 70 33.42 -26.00 -49.55
N GLN A 71 33.02 -24.90 -50.20
CA GLN A 71 32.10 -24.92 -51.36
C GLN A 71 30.79 -25.69 -51.10
N ILE A 72 30.30 -25.65 -49.86
CA ILE A 72 29.03 -26.27 -49.47
C ILE A 72 27.88 -25.57 -50.21
N ASP A 73 26.88 -26.36 -50.65
CA ASP A 73 25.63 -25.80 -51.16
C ASP A 73 24.81 -25.23 -50.00
N ALA A 74 24.65 -23.91 -49.99
CA ALA A 74 23.98 -23.18 -48.92
C ALA A 74 22.48 -23.48 -48.82
N LEU A 75 21.83 -23.87 -49.92
CA LEU A 75 20.43 -24.26 -49.91
C LEU A 75 20.25 -25.67 -49.34
N ASP A 76 21.19 -26.58 -49.61
CA ASP A 76 21.22 -27.90 -48.96
C ASP A 76 21.47 -27.77 -47.45
N TYR A 77 22.37 -26.88 -47.04
CA TYR A 77 22.59 -26.55 -45.63
C TYR A 77 21.31 -26.02 -44.98
N ASN A 78 20.64 -25.04 -45.58
CA ASN A 78 19.39 -24.49 -45.05
C ASN A 78 18.30 -25.56 -44.86
N ALA A 79 18.16 -26.45 -45.84
CA ALA A 79 17.18 -27.53 -45.80
C ALA A 79 17.41 -28.49 -44.61
N LYS A 80 18.68 -28.69 -44.21
CA LYS A 80 19.09 -29.62 -43.15
C LYS A 80 19.31 -28.96 -41.79
N VAL A 81 19.41 -27.63 -41.74
CA VAL A 81 19.65 -26.87 -40.51
C VAL A 81 18.40 -26.09 -40.10
N ASP A 82 18.08 -24.99 -40.79
CA ASP A 82 17.01 -24.06 -40.42
C ASP A 82 15.62 -24.64 -40.73
N ASP A 83 15.40 -25.12 -41.96
CA ASP A 83 14.10 -25.67 -42.38
C ASP A 83 13.77 -26.99 -41.62
N ALA A 84 14.80 -27.71 -41.18
CA ALA A 84 14.68 -28.95 -40.41
C ALA A 84 14.24 -28.72 -38.95
N LEU A 85 14.24 -27.48 -38.45
CA LEU A 85 13.83 -27.19 -37.08
C LEU A 85 12.33 -27.47 -36.87
N PRO A 86 11.94 -28.09 -35.74
CA PRO A 86 10.54 -28.31 -35.39
C PRO A 86 9.90 -27.02 -34.83
N LEU A 87 9.95 -25.92 -35.60
CA LEU A 87 9.50 -24.60 -35.14
C LEU A 87 8.02 -24.59 -34.75
N ASP A 88 7.18 -25.38 -35.40
CA ASP A 88 5.75 -25.50 -35.08
C ASP A 88 5.52 -25.98 -33.63
N ASP A 89 6.48 -26.70 -33.03
CA ASP A 89 6.43 -27.17 -31.64
C ASP A 89 6.99 -26.15 -30.65
N LEU A 90 7.95 -25.34 -31.09
CA LEU A 90 8.72 -24.40 -30.26
C LEU A 90 8.10 -23.01 -30.22
N ILE A 91 7.75 -22.46 -31.39
CA ILE A 91 7.24 -21.11 -31.58
C ILE A 91 5.72 -21.18 -31.65
N LYS A 92 5.06 -20.43 -30.78
CA LYS A 92 3.60 -20.31 -30.72
C LYS A 92 3.19 -18.86 -30.97
N PRO A 93 1.92 -18.61 -31.35
CA PRO A 93 1.43 -17.24 -31.50
C PRO A 93 1.72 -16.42 -30.23
N ASN A 94 2.16 -15.18 -30.41
CA ASN A 94 2.52 -14.28 -29.33
C ASN A 94 1.59 -13.05 -29.33
N PRO A 95 0.43 -13.12 -28.63
CA PRO A 95 -0.53 -12.03 -28.61
C PRO A 95 0.02 -10.73 -27.99
N GLN A 96 0.98 -10.82 -27.06
CA GLN A 96 1.58 -9.64 -26.44
C GLN A 96 2.48 -8.89 -27.43
N LEU A 97 3.32 -9.63 -28.17
CA LEU A 97 4.09 -9.07 -29.29
C LEU A 97 3.16 -8.49 -30.35
N ARG A 98 2.09 -9.20 -30.70
CA ARG A 98 1.10 -8.72 -31.69
C ARG A 98 0.48 -7.40 -31.24
N GLN A 99 -0.01 -7.33 -30.01
CA GLN A 99 -0.59 -6.11 -29.45
C GLN A 99 0.43 -4.96 -29.45
N PHE A 100 1.67 -5.21 -29.02
CA PHE A 100 2.74 -4.21 -29.07
C PHE A 100 2.96 -3.67 -30.49
N LEU A 101 3.02 -4.54 -31.50
CA LEU A 101 3.18 -4.13 -32.89
C LEU A 101 1.94 -3.39 -33.43
N GLU A 102 0.74 -3.75 -32.99
CA GLU A 102 -0.53 -3.07 -33.33
C GLU A 102 -0.66 -1.68 -32.68
N GLU A 103 -0.03 -1.45 -31.53
CA GLU A 103 0.03 -0.15 -30.84
C GLU A 103 0.97 0.85 -31.54
N ILE A 104 1.86 0.36 -32.41
CA ILE A 104 2.73 1.23 -33.20
C ILE A 104 1.89 1.99 -34.24
N ASP A 105 1.96 3.32 -34.21
CA ASP A 105 1.25 4.20 -35.13
C ASP A 105 1.79 4.07 -36.57
N THR A 106 1.26 3.11 -37.31
CA THR A 106 1.64 2.82 -38.70
C THR A 106 1.28 3.95 -39.67
N SER A 107 0.51 4.95 -39.23
CA SER A 107 0.34 6.19 -39.98
C SER A 107 1.63 7.02 -40.04
N LYS A 108 2.53 6.87 -39.05
CA LYS A 108 3.79 7.61 -38.92
C LYS A 108 5.03 6.80 -39.27
N VAL A 109 5.08 5.51 -38.93
CA VAL A 109 6.25 4.64 -39.14
C VAL A 109 5.84 3.35 -39.85
N ARG A 110 6.74 2.77 -40.63
CA ARG A 110 6.50 1.51 -41.36
C ARG A 110 7.26 0.38 -40.68
N LEU A 111 6.67 -0.81 -40.59
CA LEU A 111 7.32 -1.96 -39.95
C LEU A 111 7.92 -2.88 -41.01
N TRP A 112 9.18 -3.27 -40.81
CA TRP A 112 9.92 -4.11 -41.75
C TRP A 112 10.77 -5.15 -41.02
N LEU A 113 10.91 -6.34 -41.58
CA LEU A 113 11.73 -7.41 -40.99
C LEU A 113 13.13 -7.43 -41.62
N LEU A 114 14.17 -7.60 -40.81
CA LEU A 114 15.56 -7.67 -41.24
C LEU A 114 16.28 -8.82 -40.53
N THR A 115 16.37 -9.98 -41.18
CA THR A 115 16.96 -11.20 -40.61
C THR A 115 18.21 -11.65 -41.39
N ASN A 116 19.10 -12.33 -40.67
CA ASN A 116 20.23 -13.06 -41.25
C ASN A 116 19.85 -14.45 -41.78
N ALA A 117 18.69 -14.99 -41.39
CA ALA A 117 18.20 -16.28 -41.87
C ALA A 117 17.71 -16.21 -43.33
N TYR A 118 17.48 -17.38 -43.94
CA TYR A 118 16.84 -17.48 -45.26
C TYR A 118 15.33 -17.20 -45.19
N VAL A 119 14.73 -16.86 -46.33
CA VAL A 119 13.33 -16.40 -46.42
C VAL A 119 12.32 -17.40 -45.87
N ASN A 120 12.57 -18.70 -46.01
CA ASN A 120 11.65 -19.75 -45.54
C ASN A 120 11.51 -19.71 -44.01
N HIS A 121 12.64 -19.67 -43.31
CA HIS A 121 12.70 -19.60 -41.85
C HIS A 121 12.04 -18.32 -41.33
N GLY A 122 12.45 -17.16 -41.86
CA GLY A 122 11.88 -15.88 -41.44
C GLY A 122 10.37 -15.82 -41.59
N LYS A 123 9.81 -16.26 -42.73
CA LYS A 123 8.36 -16.32 -42.95
C LYS A 123 7.65 -17.33 -42.05
N ARG A 124 8.28 -18.48 -41.78
CA ARG A 124 7.70 -19.50 -40.90
C ARG A 124 7.61 -19.00 -39.47
N VAL A 125 8.64 -18.35 -38.95
CA VAL A 125 8.67 -17.79 -37.59
C VAL A 125 7.57 -16.74 -37.40
N ILE A 126 7.50 -15.72 -38.25
CA ILE A 126 6.52 -14.62 -38.09
C ILE A 126 5.07 -15.11 -38.24
N LYS A 127 4.84 -16.11 -39.09
CA LYS A 127 3.53 -16.76 -39.23
C LYS A 127 3.16 -17.56 -37.99
N LEU A 128 4.13 -18.27 -37.40
CA LEU A 128 3.93 -19.00 -36.14
C LEU A 128 3.70 -18.05 -34.96
N LEU A 129 4.37 -16.90 -34.95
CA LEU A 129 4.15 -15.82 -33.96
C LEU A 129 2.81 -15.10 -34.17
N GLY A 130 2.18 -15.23 -35.33
CA GLY A 130 0.90 -14.61 -35.66
C GLY A 130 0.99 -13.09 -35.86
N VAL A 131 2.09 -12.63 -36.47
CA VAL A 131 2.39 -11.20 -36.71
C VAL A 131 2.80 -10.92 -38.16
N ASP A 132 2.66 -11.89 -39.07
CA ASP A 132 3.09 -11.78 -40.46
C ASP A 132 2.34 -10.69 -41.24
N ASP A 133 1.10 -10.40 -40.86
CA ASP A 133 0.24 -9.37 -41.45
C ASP A 133 0.60 -7.93 -41.01
N LEU A 134 1.45 -7.76 -39.99
CA LEU A 134 1.80 -6.45 -39.44
C LEU A 134 3.04 -5.82 -40.09
N PHE A 135 3.82 -6.58 -40.85
CA PHE A 135 5.05 -6.11 -41.50
C PHE A 135 4.84 -5.89 -43.00
N GLU A 136 5.33 -4.78 -43.53
CA GLU A 136 5.21 -4.46 -44.96
C GLU A 136 6.17 -5.26 -45.85
N GLY A 137 7.23 -5.82 -45.26
CA GLY A 137 8.23 -6.58 -46.00
C GLY A 137 9.26 -7.27 -45.13
N LEU A 138 10.08 -8.09 -45.80
CA LEU A 138 11.12 -8.90 -45.20
C LEU A 138 12.38 -8.84 -46.05
N THR A 139 13.45 -8.31 -45.46
CA THR A 139 14.82 -8.39 -45.96
C THR A 139 15.51 -9.56 -45.28
N TYR A 140 16.01 -10.49 -46.07
CA TYR A 140 16.67 -11.72 -45.61
C TYR A 140 18.03 -11.91 -46.30
N CYS A 141 18.88 -12.78 -45.74
CA CYS A 141 20.13 -13.19 -46.38
C CYS A 141 19.83 -14.20 -47.50
N ASP A 142 20.15 -13.87 -48.75
CA ASP A 142 19.84 -14.74 -49.89
C ASP A 142 20.92 -15.81 -50.06
N TYR A 143 20.64 -17.01 -49.54
CA TYR A 143 21.56 -18.14 -49.62
C TYR A 143 21.77 -18.67 -51.05
N SER A 144 21.01 -18.19 -52.06
CA SER A 144 21.24 -18.55 -53.46
C SER A 144 22.31 -17.69 -54.16
N GLN A 145 22.82 -16.65 -53.49
CA GLN A 145 23.79 -15.71 -54.06
C GLN A 145 25.14 -15.79 -53.32
N VAL A 146 26.24 -15.69 -54.07
CA VAL A 146 27.60 -15.62 -53.52
C VAL A 146 28.30 -14.42 -54.15
N PRO A 147 28.90 -13.50 -53.36
CA PRO A 147 29.03 -13.50 -51.90
C PRO A 147 27.71 -13.24 -51.16
N PHE A 148 27.60 -13.72 -49.92
CA PHE A 148 26.46 -13.42 -49.06
C PHE A 148 26.45 -11.95 -48.63
N ILE A 149 25.24 -11.41 -48.53
CA ILE A 149 24.99 -10.08 -47.96
C ILE A 149 24.19 -10.29 -46.68
N CYS A 150 24.83 -10.11 -45.52
CA CYS A 150 24.21 -10.30 -44.21
C CYS A 150 24.68 -9.28 -43.16
N LYS A 151 23.95 -9.15 -42.06
CA LYS A 151 24.36 -8.33 -40.91
C LYS A 151 25.64 -8.95 -40.32
N PRO A 152 26.65 -8.14 -39.92
CA PRO A 152 26.64 -6.68 -39.80
C PRO A 152 27.22 -5.92 -41.00
N GLN A 153 27.30 -6.52 -42.20
CA GLN A 153 27.86 -5.88 -43.40
C GLN A 153 27.02 -4.65 -43.81
N LYS A 154 27.70 -3.59 -44.26
CA LYS A 154 27.05 -2.31 -44.60
C LYS A 154 26.03 -2.47 -45.75
N GLU A 155 26.36 -3.37 -46.67
CA GLU A 155 25.58 -3.75 -47.84
C GLU A 155 24.21 -4.32 -47.45
N MET A 156 24.09 -5.02 -46.32
CA MET A 156 22.82 -5.59 -45.85
C MET A 156 21.83 -4.50 -45.41
N TYR A 157 22.32 -3.46 -44.72
CA TYR A 157 21.48 -2.32 -44.35
C TYR A 157 21.04 -1.54 -45.59
N PHE A 158 21.92 -1.32 -46.57
CA PHE A 158 21.53 -0.67 -47.82
C PHE A 158 20.58 -1.51 -48.68
N LYS A 159 20.74 -2.84 -48.69
CA LYS A 159 19.77 -3.76 -49.29
C LYS A 159 18.40 -3.58 -48.63
N ALA A 160 18.35 -3.54 -47.30
CA ALA A 160 17.12 -3.32 -46.54
C ALA A 160 16.47 -1.96 -46.87
N MET A 161 17.26 -0.89 -46.97
CA MET A 161 16.77 0.43 -47.38
C MET A 161 16.13 0.40 -48.76
N LYS A 162 16.82 -0.22 -49.73
CA LYS A 162 16.35 -0.33 -51.11
C LYS A 162 15.06 -1.14 -51.20
N GLU A 163 14.98 -2.27 -50.51
CA GLU A 163 13.80 -3.13 -50.47
C GLU A 163 12.62 -2.46 -49.77
N ALA A 164 12.87 -1.73 -48.68
CA ALA A 164 11.87 -0.94 -47.98
C ALA A 164 11.48 0.36 -48.70
N GLY A 165 12.21 0.75 -49.75
CA GLY A 165 11.94 1.98 -50.51
C GLY A 165 12.28 3.27 -49.76
N ILE A 166 13.27 3.24 -48.86
CA ILE A 166 13.74 4.38 -48.07
C ILE A 166 15.12 4.84 -48.54
N SER A 167 15.31 6.14 -48.76
CA SER A 167 16.60 6.70 -49.21
C SER A 167 17.37 7.43 -48.11
N GLU A 168 16.68 7.92 -47.07
CA GLU A 168 17.29 8.64 -45.96
C GLU A 168 17.69 7.70 -44.82
N VAL A 169 18.99 7.58 -44.56
CA VAL A 169 19.55 6.71 -43.50
C VAL A 169 19.05 7.10 -42.10
N SER A 170 18.81 8.41 -41.85
CA SER A 170 18.33 8.93 -40.58
C SER A 170 16.89 8.54 -40.25
N ASN A 171 16.15 8.04 -41.25
CA ASN A 171 14.78 7.55 -41.09
C ASN A 171 14.73 6.01 -40.94
N CYS A 172 15.87 5.36 -40.72
CA CYS A 172 15.97 3.92 -40.49
C CYS A 172 16.28 3.65 -39.01
N TYR A 173 15.32 3.02 -38.33
CA TYR A 173 15.43 2.58 -36.94
C TYR A 173 15.56 1.06 -36.91
N PHE A 174 16.37 0.49 -36.02
CA PHE A 174 16.64 -0.95 -36.01
C PHE A 174 16.72 -1.53 -34.61
N ILE A 175 16.01 -2.64 -34.39
CA ILE A 175 16.01 -3.40 -33.13
C ILE A 175 16.59 -4.78 -33.42
N ASP A 176 17.64 -5.15 -32.68
CA ASP A 176 18.35 -6.43 -32.83
C ASP A 176 18.99 -6.85 -31.50
N ASP A 177 19.13 -8.16 -31.25
CA ASP A 177 19.71 -8.69 -30.01
C ASP A 177 21.25 -8.82 -30.07
N SER A 178 21.81 -8.78 -31.27
CA SER A 178 23.23 -8.95 -31.56
C SER A 178 23.97 -7.62 -31.50
N TYR A 179 24.93 -7.56 -30.58
CA TYR A 179 25.87 -6.44 -30.43
C TYR A 179 26.50 -6.01 -31.76
N LYS A 180 26.99 -6.98 -32.55
CA LYS A 180 27.68 -6.69 -33.82
C LYS A 180 26.74 -6.07 -34.85
N ASN A 181 25.48 -6.48 -34.86
CA ASN A 181 24.47 -5.98 -35.79
C ASN A 181 24.12 -4.52 -35.44
N CYS A 182 23.87 -4.21 -34.17
CA CYS A 182 23.63 -2.84 -33.72
C CYS A 182 24.80 -1.90 -34.08
N VAL A 183 26.05 -2.32 -33.82
CA VAL A 183 27.25 -1.55 -34.22
C VAL A 183 27.35 -1.38 -35.74
N GLY A 184 27.01 -2.43 -36.51
CA GLY A 184 27.00 -2.38 -37.98
C GLY A 184 25.97 -1.38 -38.51
N ALA A 185 24.77 -1.37 -37.93
CA ALA A 185 23.69 -0.45 -38.28
C ALA A 185 24.08 1.00 -37.98
N GLN A 186 24.67 1.27 -36.82
CA GLN A 186 25.19 2.60 -36.48
C GLN A 186 26.27 3.07 -37.47
N LYS A 187 27.20 2.19 -37.85
CA LYS A 187 28.21 2.49 -38.89
C LYS A 187 27.60 2.73 -40.27
N ALA A 188 26.43 2.16 -40.55
CA ALA A 188 25.66 2.43 -41.76
C ALA A 188 24.86 3.76 -41.68
N GLY A 189 24.84 4.42 -40.52
CA GLY A 189 24.12 5.68 -40.28
C GLY A 189 22.69 5.50 -39.79
N TRP A 190 22.30 4.27 -39.41
CA TRP A 190 20.99 3.98 -38.83
C TRP A 190 20.96 4.23 -37.32
N MET A 191 19.78 4.46 -36.78
CA MET A 191 19.55 4.47 -35.34
C MET A 191 19.27 3.04 -34.87
N ALA A 192 20.15 2.47 -34.04
CA ALA A 192 20.01 1.12 -33.53
C ALA A 192 19.62 1.12 -32.05
N VAL A 193 18.79 0.16 -31.67
CA VAL A 193 18.40 -0.18 -30.29
C VAL A 193 18.85 -1.61 -30.04
N HIS A 194 19.72 -1.80 -29.05
CA HIS A 194 20.23 -3.11 -28.67
C HIS A 194 19.27 -3.78 -27.69
N TYR A 195 18.57 -4.81 -28.14
CA TYR A 195 17.69 -5.60 -27.28
C TYR A 195 18.51 -6.62 -26.48
N VAL A 196 18.45 -6.57 -25.15
CA VAL A 196 19.09 -7.61 -24.33
C VAL A 196 18.09 -8.24 -23.39
N GLU A 197 17.64 -9.44 -23.76
CA GLU A 197 16.65 -10.21 -23.00
C GLU A 197 17.00 -10.33 -21.51
N GLU A 198 15.96 -10.17 -20.67
CA GLU A 198 16.05 -10.27 -19.23
C GLU A 198 16.64 -11.63 -18.79
N GLY A 199 17.58 -11.62 -17.84
CA GLY A 199 18.25 -12.83 -17.36
C GLY A 199 19.57 -13.19 -18.05
N PHE A 200 19.98 -12.47 -19.10
CA PHE A 200 21.31 -12.59 -19.70
C PHE A 200 22.29 -11.52 -19.15
N PRO A 201 23.61 -11.68 -19.22
CA PRO A 201 24.57 -10.62 -18.85
C PRO A 201 24.58 -9.49 -19.89
N LEU A 202 24.79 -8.24 -19.43
CA LEU A 202 25.03 -7.10 -20.32
C LEU A 202 26.41 -7.24 -20.99
N PRO A 203 26.58 -6.77 -22.24
CA PRO A 203 27.92 -6.57 -22.79
C PRO A 203 28.66 -5.49 -21.99
N GLU A 204 29.98 -5.66 -21.79
CA GLU A 204 30.84 -4.70 -21.06
C GLU A 204 30.90 -3.32 -21.73
N THR A 205 30.60 -3.25 -23.03
CA THR A 205 30.46 -2.01 -23.80
C THR A 205 29.07 -2.02 -24.43
N PRO A 206 28.31 -0.92 -24.40
CA PRO A 206 27.03 -0.84 -25.11
C PRO A 206 27.19 -0.96 -26.62
N ALA A 207 26.27 -1.67 -27.29
CA ALA A 207 26.32 -1.88 -28.75
C ALA A 207 25.78 -0.71 -29.56
N SER A 208 24.98 0.13 -28.93
CA SER A 208 24.33 1.31 -29.51
C SER A 208 23.97 2.31 -28.42
N GLN A 209 23.55 3.51 -28.83
CA GLN A 209 23.05 4.60 -27.96
C GLN A 209 21.67 4.32 -27.32
N HIS A 210 21.13 3.13 -27.53
CA HIS A 210 19.88 2.72 -26.89
C HIS A 210 19.99 1.23 -26.54
N GLN A 211 19.69 0.85 -25.30
CA GLN A 211 19.71 -0.53 -24.80
C GLN A 211 18.59 -0.75 -23.76
N ILE A 212 17.90 -1.90 -23.78
CA ILE A 212 16.69 -2.14 -22.96
C ILE A 212 16.71 -3.51 -22.24
N ARG A 213 16.28 -3.62 -20.94
CA ARG A 213 16.30 -4.90 -20.13
C ARG A 213 15.25 -5.24 -19.02
N ASN A 214 14.34 -4.37 -18.57
CA ASN A 214 13.39 -4.43 -17.39
C ASN A 214 13.84 -3.85 -16.01
N PHE A 215 12.94 -3.24 -15.21
CA PHE A 215 13.31 -2.37 -14.06
C PHE A 215 12.15 -1.87 -13.09
N GLU A 216 12.49 -1.35 -11.86
CA GLU A 216 11.76 -0.58 -10.79
C GLU A 216 11.10 0.80 -11.13
N GLU A 217 9.81 0.99 -10.88
CA GLU A 217 9.08 2.20 -11.29
C GLU A 217 8.91 3.26 -10.17
N LEU A 218 8.90 4.55 -10.50
CA LEU A 218 8.68 5.68 -9.58
C LEU A 218 7.43 6.49 -9.96
N LEU A 219 6.61 6.86 -8.98
CA LEU A 219 5.49 7.78 -9.13
C LEU A 219 5.89 9.19 -8.67
N TYR A 220 6.00 10.17 -9.55
CA TYR A 220 6.58 11.49 -9.25
C TYR A 220 5.72 12.67 -9.73
N THR A 221 6.04 13.84 -9.19
CA THR A 221 5.50 15.15 -9.60
C THR A 221 6.63 16.19 -9.68
N THR A 222 6.42 17.31 -10.38
CA THR A 222 7.31 18.47 -10.30
C THR A 222 6.91 19.39 -9.14
N ALA A 223 7.86 20.16 -8.61
CA ALA A 223 7.68 20.99 -7.41
C ALA A 223 6.51 22.01 -7.49
N SER A 224 6.04 22.36 -8.69
CA SER A 224 5.00 23.37 -8.92
C SER A 224 3.65 22.81 -9.37
N ASP A 225 3.52 21.51 -9.70
CA ASP A 225 2.33 20.94 -10.34
C ASP A 225 1.89 19.59 -9.74
N PHE A 226 1.40 19.62 -8.50
CA PHE A 226 0.93 18.43 -7.78
C PHE A 226 -0.27 17.70 -8.44
N GLY A 227 -0.88 18.27 -9.48
CA GLY A 227 -2.00 17.69 -10.21
C GLY A 227 -1.59 16.92 -11.47
N ASN A 228 -0.29 16.84 -11.77
CA ASN A 228 0.25 16.20 -12.97
C ASN A 228 1.22 15.09 -12.57
N VAL A 229 0.69 14.11 -11.85
CA VAL A 229 1.46 12.97 -11.36
C VAL A 229 1.79 12.06 -12.52
N LYS A 230 3.05 11.63 -12.58
CA LYS A 230 3.58 10.76 -13.63
C LYS A 230 4.16 9.51 -13.02
N ILE A 231 4.08 8.42 -13.76
CA ILE A 231 4.91 7.25 -13.51
C ILE A 231 6.15 7.40 -14.40
N THR A 232 7.34 7.39 -13.82
CA THR A 232 8.58 7.28 -14.60
C THR A 232 8.62 5.91 -15.26
N GLY A 233 9.56 5.72 -16.19
CA GLY A 233 10.06 4.37 -16.39
C GLY A 233 10.92 4.03 -15.19
N VAL A 234 12.15 3.57 -15.37
CA VAL A 234 12.84 3.01 -14.20
C VAL A 234 14.13 3.73 -13.85
N GLY A 235 14.25 4.08 -12.57
CA GLY A 235 15.46 4.50 -11.90
C GLY A 235 16.43 3.41 -11.37
N CYS A 236 17.64 3.85 -11.00
CA CYS A 236 18.65 3.05 -10.32
C CYS A 236 18.86 3.51 -8.89
N HIS A 237 19.27 2.57 -8.05
CA HIS A 237 19.80 2.83 -6.71
C HIS A 237 21.31 2.54 -6.72
N THR A 238 22.17 3.54 -6.52
CA THR A 238 23.64 3.36 -6.50
C THR A 238 24.17 3.26 -5.06
N PRO A 239 24.75 2.12 -4.64
CA PRO A 239 25.17 1.92 -3.25
C PRO A 239 26.59 2.41 -2.90
N TYR A 240 27.25 3.18 -3.78
CA TYR A 240 28.70 3.40 -3.74
C TYR A 240 29.18 4.77 -3.27
N GLU A 241 28.28 5.74 -3.05
CA GLU A 241 28.65 7.05 -2.50
C GLU A 241 28.10 7.17 -1.08
N LEU A 242 28.74 8.02 -0.26
CA LEU A 242 28.40 8.22 1.15
C LEU A 242 26.95 8.73 1.37
N ASN A 243 26.23 9.03 0.29
CA ASN A 243 24.80 9.36 0.21
C ASN A 243 24.12 8.38 -0.77
N GLU A 244 23.09 7.63 -0.34
CA GLU A 244 22.35 6.65 -1.16
C GLU A 244 21.43 7.34 -2.20
N VAL A 245 21.93 7.75 -3.37
CA VAL A 245 21.15 8.48 -4.39
C VAL A 245 20.34 7.54 -5.29
N VAL A 246 19.06 7.87 -5.50
CA VAL A 246 18.18 7.22 -6.50
C VAL A 246 18.03 8.15 -7.72
N SER A 247 18.50 7.70 -8.88
CA SER A 247 18.38 8.44 -10.15
C SER A 247 17.26 7.85 -11.00
N PHE A 248 16.41 8.67 -11.61
CA PHE A 248 15.25 8.19 -12.37
C PHE A 248 14.96 9.01 -13.65
N PRO A 249 14.45 8.36 -14.71
CA PRO A 249 14.10 9.04 -15.96
C PRO A 249 12.74 9.73 -15.87
N ARG A 250 12.64 10.98 -16.35
CA ARG A 250 11.36 11.72 -16.45
C ARG A 250 10.40 11.22 -17.55
N ASP A 251 10.83 10.28 -18.38
CA ASP A 251 9.99 9.71 -19.42
C ASP A 251 9.51 8.34 -18.95
N PRO A 252 8.18 8.09 -18.88
CA PRO A 252 7.60 6.79 -18.53
C PRO A 252 8.14 5.61 -19.34
N SER A 253 8.64 5.88 -20.55
CA SER A 253 9.18 4.87 -21.46
C SER A 253 10.68 4.63 -21.33
N LYS A 254 11.38 5.40 -20.49
CA LYS A 254 12.84 5.39 -20.38
C LYS A 254 13.36 4.74 -19.11
N ARG A 255 14.65 4.48 -19.10
CA ARG A 255 15.38 3.72 -18.10
C ARG A 255 16.62 4.51 -17.66
N TYR A 256 17.11 4.29 -16.44
CA TYR A 256 18.31 4.96 -15.95
C TYR A 256 19.58 4.61 -16.76
N ASP A 257 19.55 3.52 -17.52
CA ASP A 257 20.65 3.03 -18.36
C ASP A 257 20.47 3.33 -19.86
N ASP A 258 19.48 4.14 -20.27
CA ASP A 258 19.33 4.59 -21.66
C ASP A 258 20.41 5.64 -22.01
N ASP A 259 21.13 5.51 -23.15
CA ASP A 259 22.31 6.34 -23.46
C ASP A 259 22.04 7.84 -23.78
N ASN A 260 20.86 8.38 -23.44
CA ASN A 260 20.50 9.81 -23.45
C ASN A 260 20.17 10.35 -22.03
N PHE A 261 20.48 9.59 -20.98
CA PHE A 261 20.38 10.06 -19.61
C PHE A 261 21.61 10.91 -19.29
N ASP A 262 21.53 12.22 -19.54
CA ASP A 262 22.52 13.19 -19.04
C ASP A 262 22.45 13.22 -17.51
N ASP A 263 23.60 12.97 -16.87
CA ASP A 263 23.84 12.96 -15.41
C ASP A 263 23.55 14.32 -14.73
N ASP A 264 23.21 15.35 -15.50
CA ASP A 264 22.93 16.72 -15.07
C ASP A 264 21.47 16.95 -14.58
N ASN A 265 20.67 15.91 -14.29
CA ASN A 265 19.31 16.10 -13.75
C ASN A 265 18.90 15.15 -12.61
N LEU A 266 18.66 15.78 -11.46
CA LEU A 266 17.93 15.32 -10.27
C LEU A 266 18.43 14.08 -9.56
N SER A 267 19.43 14.28 -8.70
CA SER A 267 19.50 13.55 -7.45
C SER A 267 18.26 13.86 -6.60
N LEU A 268 17.57 12.83 -6.11
CA LEU A 268 16.91 12.97 -4.82
C LEU A 268 18.06 13.05 -3.80
N ASP A 269 18.36 14.25 -3.29
CA ASP A 269 19.36 14.41 -2.23
C ASP A 269 18.94 13.56 -1.03
N SER A 270 19.70 12.49 -0.82
CA SER A 270 19.45 11.43 0.14
C SER A 270 20.35 11.64 1.37
N GLU A 271 20.09 12.67 2.18
CA GLU A 271 20.67 12.71 3.53
C GLU A 271 19.79 11.94 4.53
N VAL A 272 19.60 10.63 4.36
CA VAL A 272 19.26 9.72 5.48
C VAL A 272 19.74 8.30 5.16
N GLU A 273 20.56 7.74 6.05
CA GLU A 273 21.15 6.39 5.97
C GLU A 273 20.12 5.23 5.95
N SER A 274 20.27 4.34 4.96
CA SER A 274 20.24 2.87 5.06
C SER A 274 18.94 2.08 4.80
N SER A 275 18.70 1.81 3.51
CA SER A 275 18.41 0.48 2.94
C SER A 275 17.05 -0.26 3.15
N TYR A 276 16.51 -0.70 2.01
CA TYR A 276 15.56 -1.79 1.74
C TYR A 276 14.09 -1.61 2.20
N ILE A 277 13.25 -1.47 1.16
CA ILE A 277 11.87 -0.96 1.07
C ILE A 277 11.82 0.58 1.11
N ASP A 278 12.58 1.21 0.24
CA ASP A 278 12.69 2.66 0.18
C ASP A 278 11.51 3.26 -0.61
N VAL A 279 10.43 3.63 0.09
CA VAL A 279 9.45 4.59 -0.43
C VAL A 279 9.83 5.97 0.11
N LEU A 280 10.80 6.63 -0.53
CA LEU A 280 11.29 7.95 -0.10
C LEU A 280 10.15 8.98 -0.07
N GLY A 281 10.14 9.77 0.99
CA GLY A 281 9.24 10.89 1.22
C GLY A 281 9.88 12.23 0.87
N PRO A 282 9.08 13.31 0.87
CA PRO A 282 9.58 14.64 0.54
C PRO A 282 10.55 15.13 1.61
N MET A 283 11.85 15.15 1.30
CA MET A 283 12.85 15.96 1.98
C MET A 283 12.73 17.41 1.47
N ASP A 284 12.62 18.35 2.40
CA ASP A 284 13.00 19.77 2.29
C ASP A 284 12.29 20.65 1.26
N PHE A 285 10.96 20.79 1.41
CA PHE A 285 10.20 21.76 0.62
C PHE A 285 10.41 23.24 1.04
N PHE A 286 11.04 23.52 2.19
CA PHE A 286 11.12 24.90 2.71
C PHE A 286 12.51 25.57 2.66
N ASP A 287 13.62 24.84 2.48
CA ASP A 287 14.96 25.44 2.39
C ASP A 287 15.47 25.63 0.93
N LEU A 288 14.82 24.98 -0.05
CA LEU A 288 15.19 25.08 -1.47
C LEU A 288 14.67 26.33 -2.19
N SER A 289 14.10 27.29 -1.46
CA SER A 289 13.68 28.60 -2.00
C SER A 289 14.82 29.44 -2.61
N GLN A 290 16.07 28.98 -2.48
CA GLN A 290 17.26 29.63 -3.03
C GLN A 290 17.68 29.13 -4.43
N HIS A 291 17.11 28.02 -4.95
CA HIS A 291 17.48 27.45 -6.26
C HIS A 291 16.22 27.26 -7.14
N GLY A 292 16.14 28.00 -8.26
CA GLY A 292 15.09 28.01 -9.29
C GLY A 292 13.95 26.97 -9.24
N ARG A 293 12.70 27.45 -9.17
CA ARG A 293 11.47 26.68 -8.86
C ARG A 293 10.98 25.64 -9.89
N ASP A 294 11.65 25.38 -11.01
CA ASP A 294 11.07 24.57 -12.11
C ASP A 294 11.82 23.26 -12.44
N GLU A 295 12.93 22.95 -11.76
CA GLU A 295 13.79 21.81 -12.15
C GLU A 295 13.71 20.58 -11.24
N PHE A 296 12.96 20.59 -10.14
CA PHE A 296 12.93 19.49 -9.17
C PHE A 296 11.72 18.54 -9.28
N ALA A 297 12.00 17.23 -9.30
CA ALA A 297 11.02 16.13 -9.31
C ALA A 297 11.26 15.20 -8.12
N TRP A 298 10.17 14.73 -7.51
CA TRP A 298 10.21 13.82 -6.35
C TRP A 298 8.96 12.93 -6.35
N GLY A 299 9.01 11.80 -5.64
CA GLY A 299 7.98 10.79 -5.75
C GLY A 299 8.08 9.60 -4.80
N PHE A 300 7.21 8.61 -5.02
CA PHE A 300 7.16 7.32 -4.31
C PHE A 300 7.56 6.14 -5.19
N HIS A 301 8.43 5.26 -4.69
CA HIS A 301 8.93 4.11 -5.44
C HIS A 301 8.05 2.87 -5.31
N PHE A 302 8.05 2.04 -6.35
CA PHE A 302 7.40 0.74 -6.37
C PHE A 302 8.32 -0.32 -6.98
N HIS A 303 8.39 -1.50 -6.36
CA HIS A 303 8.94 -2.67 -7.07
C HIS A 303 8.02 -3.00 -8.25
N ASP A 304 8.56 -3.16 -9.45
CA ASP A 304 7.80 -3.49 -10.66
C ASP A 304 6.91 -4.72 -10.46
N ALA A 305 7.43 -5.83 -9.94
CA ALA A 305 6.61 -7.02 -9.70
C ALA A 305 5.45 -6.76 -8.70
N CYS A 306 5.64 -5.89 -7.70
CA CYS A 306 4.55 -5.51 -6.80
C CYS A 306 3.55 -4.57 -7.49
N TRP A 307 4.03 -3.67 -8.33
CA TRP A 307 3.22 -2.79 -9.16
C TRP A 307 2.39 -3.58 -10.17
N GLY A 308 2.97 -4.52 -10.90
CA GLY A 308 2.28 -5.42 -11.81
C GLY A 308 1.18 -6.23 -11.10
N VAL A 309 1.45 -6.72 -9.88
CA VAL A 309 0.41 -7.34 -9.05
C VAL A 309 -0.69 -6.34 -8.66
N PHE A 310 -0.34 -5.09 -8.35
CA PHE A 310 -1.24 -4.01 -7.92
C PHE A 310 -2.07 -3.40 -9.06
N SER A 311 -1.56 -3.36 -10.29
CA SER A 311 -2.25 -2.84 -11.48
C SER A 311 -3.04 -3.92 -12.23
N LEU A 312 -2.79 -5.20 -11.95
CA LEU A 312 -3.46 -6.30 -12.66
C LEU A 312 -4.99 -6.24 -12.55
N ASN A 313 -5.66 -6.07 -13.69
CA ASN A 313 -7.11 -5.86 -13.84
C ASN A 313 -7.65 -4.72 -12.95
N PHE A 314 -6.83 -3.68 -12.71
CA PHE A 314 -7.20 -2.53 -11.89
C PHE A 314 -6.64 -1.25 -12.49
N ASP A 315 -7.54 -0.34 -12.91
CA ASP A 315 -7.19 0.99 -13.40
C ASP A 315 -6.72 1.89 -12.24
N VAL A 316 -5.41 2.11 -12.15
CA VAL A 316 -4.80 2.93 -11.11
C VAL A 316 -4.82 4.40 -11.55
N LYS A 317 -5.61 5.22 -10.87
CA LYS A 317 -5.53 6.69 -11.02
C LYS A 317 -4.33 7.22 -10.25
N LEU A 318 -3.29 7.58 -10.98
CA LEU A 318 -1.99 7.98 -10.45
C LEU A 318 -2.08 9.16 -9.47
N ASP A 319 -2.87 10.20 -9.78
CA ASP A 319 -3.03 11.36 -8.89
C ASP A 319 -3.64 10.98 -7.53
N LEU A 320 -4.66 10.11 -7.54
CA LEU A 320 -5.32 9.66 -6.32
C LEU A 320 -4.40 8.77 -5.49
N LEU A 321 -3.61 7.90 -6.13
CA LEU A 321 -2.60 7.10 -5.46
C LEU A 321 -1.53 8.00 -4.84
N PHE A 322 -0.99 8.96 -5.58
CA PHE A 322 -0.01 9.90 -5.08
C PHE A 322 -0.52 10.69 -3.89
N HIS A 323 -1.73 11.25 -3.96
CA HIS A 323 -2.33 11.95 -2.83
C HIS A 323 -2.47 11.04 -1.60
N LEU A 324 -2.89 9.78 -1.79
CA LEU A 324 -3.00 8.82 -0.70
C LEU A 324 -1.64 8.53 -0.05
N LEU A 325 -0.60 8.31 -0.85
CA LEU A 325 0.77 8.08 -0.36
C LEU A 325 1.29 9.32 0.38
N LEU A 326 1.06 10.51 -0.17
CA LEU A 326 1.45 11.78 0.42
C LEU A 326 0.75 12.06 1.76
N SER A 327 -0.49 11.59 1.92
CA SER A 327 -1.26 11.68 3.16
C SER A 327 -0.87 10.65 4.23
N THR A 328 0.03 9.72 3.91
CA THR A 328 0.41 8.62 4.80
C THR A 328 1.77 8.89 5.46
N PRO A 329 1.89 8.76 6.79
CA PRO A 329 3.15 8.97 7.48
C PRO A 329 4.26 8.01 7.02
N GLN A 330 5.50 8.48 7.02
CA GLN A 330 6.71 7.79 6.54
C GLN A 330 7.84 7.94 7.56
N ARG A 331 8.48 6.84 7.95
CA ARG A 331 9.65 6.80 8.86
C ARG A 331 10.76 5.92 8.27
N ASP A 332 11.94 5.93 8.91
CA ASP A 332 13.15 5.13 8.68
C ASP A 332 13.06 4.21 7.44
N ASN A 333 13.81 4.56 6.38
CA ASN A 333 13.89 3.85 5.11
C ASN A 333 12.62 3.98 4.24
N GLY A 334 11.85 5.06 4.38
CA GLY A 334 10.72 5.33 3.50
C GLY A 334 9.49 4.44 3.68
N LEU A 335 9.35 3.68 4.77
CA LEU A 335 8.18 2.79 4.90
C LEU A 335 6.88 3.54 5.20
N LEU A 336 5.88 3.41 4.33
CA LEU A 336 4.55 3.98 4.52
C LEU A 336 3.77 3.29 5.65
N CYS A 337 3.22 4.09 6.56
CA CYS A 337 2.55 3.69 7.79
C CYS A 337 1.01 3.67 7.69
N TRP A 338 0.44 2.96 6.72
CA TRP A 338 -1.03 2.89 6.49
C TRP A 338 -1.76 1.69 7.13
N GLY A 339 -1.16 1.04 8.16
CA GLY A 339 -1.91 0.12 9.04
C GLY A 339 -1.65 -1.39 8.89
N HIS A 340 -0.63 -1.82 8.16
CA HIS A 340 -0.28 -3.25 8.04
C HIS A 340 1.25 -3.50 8.08
N SER A 341 1.64 -4.74 8.38
CA SER A 341 3.04 -5.18 8.48
C SER A 341 3.71 -5.56 7.17
N TYR A 342 3.11 -5.17 6.03
CA TYR A 342 3.50 -5.67 4.72
C TYR A 342 3.55 -7.20 4.74
N GLY A 343 2.54 -7.84 5.34
CA GLY A 343 2.49 -9.31 5.47
C GLY A 343 3.72 -9.91 6.16
N GLY A 344 4.27 -9.22 7.17
CA GLY A 344 5.43 -9.64 7.95
C GLY A 344 6.79 -9.16 7.44
N ALA A 345 6.85 -8.41 6.34
CA ALA A 345 8.10 -7.82 5.85
C ALA A 345 8.53 -6.58 6.63
N ALA A 346 7.62 -5.96 7.38
CA ALA A 346 7.92 -4.94 8.37
C ALA A 346 7.43 -5.38 9.75
N SER A 347 8.25 -5.17 10.77
CA SER A 347 7.87 -5.33 12.16
C SER A 347 7.65 -3.96 12.79
N ARG A 348 6.74 -3.89 13.76
CA ARG A 348 6.63 -2.68 14.57
C ARG A 348 7.79 -2.61 15.53
N GLU A 349 8.42 -1.45 15.58
CA GLU A 349 9.42 -1.13 16.57
C GLU A 349 9.08 0.19 17.23
N LEU A 350 9.40 0.30 18.51
CA LEU A 350 9.28 1.55 19.24
C LEU A 350 10.63 2.28 19.10
N VAL A 351 10.65 3.39 18.37
CA VAL A 351 11.85 4.23 18.20
C VAL A 351 11.61 5.56 18.88
N GLY A 352 12.26 5.75 20.03
CA GLY A 352 11.81 6.71 21.03
C GLY A 352 10.43 6.29 21.51
N ASP A 353 9.43 7.03 21.06
CA ASP A 353 8.10 7.01 21.69
C ASP A 353 7.01 6.74 20.66
N ILE A 354 7.41 6.68 19.40
CA ILE A 354 6.55 6.48 18.25
C ILE A 354 6.68 5.04 17.81
N TRP A 355 5.54 4.34 17.74
CA TRP A 355 5.49 3.07 17.05
C TRP A 355 5.70 3.32 15.56
N THR A 356 6.80 2.78 15.06
CA THR A 356 7.16 2.85 13.66
C THR A 356 7.15 1.46 13.04
N TRP A 357 7.05 1.43 11.72
CA TRP A 357 7.35 0.23 10.96
C TRP A 357 8.83 0.23 10.63
N ARG A 358 9.52 -0.84 11.01
CA ARG A 358 10.88 -1.09 10.57
C ARG A 358 10.92 -2.29 9.65
N SER A 359 11.63 -2.15 8.53
CA SER A 359 11.85 -3.23 7.58
C SER A 359 12.57 -4.39 8.25
N ALA A 360 11.99 -5.60 8.18
CA ALA A 360 12.68 -6.82 8.58
C ALA A 360 13.77 -7.23 7.56
N VAL A 361 13.75 -6.60 6.37
CA VAL A 361 14.64 -6.86 5.22
C VAL A 361 15.93 -6.04 5.29
N ALA A 362 15.88 -4.84 5.88
CA ALA A 362 16.99 -3.89 6.00
C ALA A 362 18.20 -4.35 6.86
N ARG A 363 18.09 -5.46 7.59
CA ARG A 363 19.25 -6.04 8.29
C ARG A 363 20.20 -6.65 7.26
N ARG A 364 21.10 -5.85 6.66
CA ARG A 364 22.32 -6.33 6.00
C ARG A 364 22.95 -7.34 6.97
N ARG A 365 22.95 -8.63 6.64
CA ARG A 365 23.37 -9.79 7.47
C ARG A 365 22.30 -10.47 8.34
N ASN A 366 21.02 -10.52 7.94
CA ASN A 366 20.13 -11.55 8.47
C ASN A 366 20.10 -12.78 7.53
N PRO A 367 20.94 -13.81 7.75
CA PRO A 367 20.90 -15.05 6.96
C PRO A 367 19.57 -15.81 7.10
N ASN A 368 18.68 -15.38 8.00
CA ASN A 368 17.35 -15.94 8.20
C ASN A 368 16.24 -15.12 7.51
N LEU A 369 16.55 -14.21 6.58
CA LEU A 369 15.51 -13.52 5.84
C LEU A 369 14.65 -14.55 5.08
N PRO A 370 13.33 -14.62 5.31
CA PRO A 370 12.51 -15.60 4.62
C PRO A 370 12.61 -15.40 3.11
N HIS A 371 13.02 -16.45 2.38
CA HIS A 371 13.06 -16.48 0.90
C HIS A 371 11.73 -16.06 0.23
N LEU A 372 10.64 -16.04 1.01
CA LEU A 372 9.36 -15.48 0.63
C LEU A 372 9.44 -14.06 0.08
N PHE A 373 10.20 -13.16 0.71
CA PHE A 373 10.17 -11.74 0.36
C PHE A 373 10.98 -11.41 -0.90
N SER A 374 11.95 -12.26 -1.26
CA SER A 374 12.77 -12.13 -2.46
C SER A 374 12.21 -12.85 -3.68
N ALA A 375 11.18 -13.69 -3.53
CA ALA A 375 10.57 -14.39 -4.65
C ALA A 375 9.68 -13.45 -5.48
N ASN A 376 9.84 -13.43 -6.80
CA ASN A 376 9.04 -12.58 -7.69
C ASN A 376 7.54 -12.93 -7.57
N PRO A 377 6.68 -12.01 -7.10
CA PRO A 377 5.25 -12.29 -6.93
C PRO A 377 4.46 -12.16 -8.24
N PHE A 378 5.02 -11.66 -9.35
CA PHE A 378 4.29 -11.44 -10.60
C PHE A 378 4.65 -12.50 -11.65
N HIS A 379 5.94 -12.69 -11.93
CA HIS A 379 6.43 -13.67 -12.89
C HIS A 379 6.61 -15.05 -12.23
N ILE A 380 5.67 -15.97 -12.47
CA ILE A 380 5.65 -17.31 -11.86
C ILE A 380 5.64 -18.38 -12.95
N PRO A 381 6.80 -18.92 -13.37
CA PRO A 381 6.88 -19.88 -14.47
C PRO A 381 6.03 -21.14 -14.27
N ALA A 382 5.91 -21.62 -13.03
CA ALA A 382 5.07 -22.78 -12.70
C ALA A 382 3.57 -22.50 -12.94
N LEU A 383 3.12 -21.27 -12.68
CA LEU A 383 1.74 -20.84 -12.92
C LEU A 383 1.44 -20.77 -14.41
N GLU A 384 2.33 -20.15 -15.20
CA GLU A 384 2.18 -20.07 -16.66
C GLU A 384 2.12 -21.46 -17.30
N LYS A 385 2.99 -22.36 -16.85
CA LYS A 385 2.98 -23.76 -17.27
C LYS A 385 1.67 -24.45 -16.89
N ALA A 386 1.19 -24.27 -15.66
CA ALA A 386 -0.05 -24.87 -15.19
C ALA A 386 -1.28 -24.37 -15.97
N ILE A 387 -1.33 -23.08 -16.32
CA ILE A 387 -2.38 -22.50 -17.17
C ILE A 387 -2.36 -23.18 -18.55
N LYS A 388 -1.18 -23.27 -19.18
CA LYS A 388 -1.01 -23.81 -20.54
C LYS A 388 -1.26 -25.31 -20.67
N PHE A 389 -0.90 -26.10 -19.67
CA PHE A 389 -0.90 -27.57 -19.74
C PHE A 389 -1.99 -28.25 -18.87
N SER A 390 -2.99 -27.51 -18.42
CA SER A 390 -4.15 -28.01 -17.66
C SER A 390 -5.13 -28.79 -18.57
N VAL A 391 -4.69 -29.94 -19.06
CA VAL A 391 -5.48 -30.84 -19.93
C VAL A 391 -6.47 -31.67 -19.09
N PRO A 392 -7.69 -31.94 -19.59
CA PRO A 392 -8.64 -32.83 -18.92
C PRO A 392 -8.04 -34.21 -18.63
N LEU A 393 -8.16 -34.68 -17.38
CA LEU A 393 -7.71 -36.03 -17.00
C LEU A 393 -8.56 -37.07 -17.75
N GLN A 394 -7.93 -37.90 -18.60
CA GLN A 394 -8.61 -38.89 -19.44
C GLN A 394 -9.34 -40.02 -18.65
N GLN A 395 -9.11 -40.14 -17.34
CA GLN A 395 -9.79 -41.08 -16.44
C GLN A 395 -9.98 -40.43 -15.07
N ASP A 396 -11.10 -39.75 -14.89
CA ASP A 396 -11.43 -39.09 -13.64
C ASP A 396 -12.30 -40.01 -12.77
N VAL A 397 -11.68 -40.74 -11.84
CA VAL A 397 -12.36 -41.67 -10.90
C VAL A 397 -13.44 -40.95 -10.07
N PHE A 398 -13.37 -39.62 -9.99
CA PHE A 398 -14.32 -38.75 -9.27
C PHE A 398 -15.54 -38.33 -10.10
N GLN A 399 -15.67 -38.79 -11.35
CA GLN A 399 -16.95 -38.83 -12.06
C GLN A 399 -17.84 -40.02 -11.66
N SER A 400 -17.54 -40.68 -10.54
CA SER A 400 -18.47 -41.61 -9.89
C SER A 400 -19.79 -40.90 -9.60
N GLU A 401 -20.74 -41.00 -10.52
CA GLU A 401 -22.14 -40.68 -10.24
C GLU A 401 -22.57 -41.51 -9.04
N LEU A 402 -22.88 -40.84 -7.93
CA LEU A 402 -23.51 -41.50 -6.79
C LEU A 402 -24.82 -42.10 -7.27
N ASP A 403 -24.94 -43.44 -7.22
CA ASP A 403 -26.10 -44.18 -7.72
C ASP A 403 -27.41 -43.58 -7.15
N PRO A 404 -28.23 -42.90 -7.97
CA PRO A 404 -29.44 -42.22 -7.50
C PRO A 404 -30.44 -43.17 -6.84
N ARG A 405 -30.34 -44.48 -7.13
CA ARG A 405 -31.17 -45.53 -6.55
C ARG A 405 -30.91 -45.76 -5.06
N LYS A 406 -29.83 -45.22 -4.50
CA LYS A 406 -29.45 -45.36 -3.08
C LYS A 406 -29.89 -44.19 -2.19
N LEU A 407 -30.44 -43.12 -2.74
CA LEU A 407 -30.75 -41.88 -2.02
C LEU A 407 -32.23 -41.48 -2.21
N SER A 408 -32.95 -41.19 -1.12
CA SER A 408 -34.34 -40.73 -1.17
C SER A 408 -34.43 -39.24 -1.53
N LEU A 409 -34.29 -38.91 -2.82
CA LEU A 409 -34.31 -37.54 -3.35
C LEU A 409 -35.62 -36.77 -3.07
N SER A 410 -36.75 -37.47 -2.89
CA SER A 410 -38.09 -36.88 -2.70
C SER A 410 -38.30 -36.12 -1.39
N LYS A 411 -37.38 -36.25 -0.42
CA LYS A 411 -37.42 -35.50 0.86
C LYS A 411 -36.53 -34.25 0.84
N ASP A 412 -35.72 -34.08 -0.20
CA ASP A 412 -34.82 -32.94 -0.33
C ASP A 412 -35.57 -31.76 -0.95
N LEU A 413 -35.67 -30.63 -0.22
CA LEU A 413 -36.37 -29.43 -0.69
C LEU A 413 -35.78 -28.86 -1.97
N PHE A 414 -34.50 -29.13 -2.26
CA PHE A 414 -33.84 -28.67 -3.48
C PHE A 414 -34.24 -29.46 -4.73
N CYS A 415 -34.95 -30.60 -4.59
CA CYS A 415 -35.39 -31.41 -5.73
C CYS A 415 -36.40 -30.68 -6.64
N SER A 416 -37.06 -29.62 -6.14
CA SER A 416 -38.00 -28.82 -6.93
C SER A 416 -37.34 -27.76 -7.80
N PHE A 417 -36.03 -27.51 -7.64
CA PHE A 417 -35.35 -26.48 -8.43
C PHE A 417 -34.80 -27.02 -9.76
N PRO A 418 -34.80 -26.18 -10.82
CA PRO A 418 -34.12 -26.51 -12.08
C PRO A 418 -32.61 -26.72 -11.89
N PRO A 419 -31.96 -27.60 -12.67
CA PRO A 419 -30.53 -27.85 -12.61
C PRO A 419 -29.66 -26.59 -12.74
N GLU A 420 -30.11 -25.59 -13.52
CA GLU A 420 -29.43 -24.32 -13.71
C GLU A 420 -29.35 -23.50 -12.43
N ILE A 421 -30.42 -23.50 -11.64
CA ILE A 421 -30.47 -22.82 -10.33
C ILE A 421 -29.59 -23.54 -9.33
N LEU A 422 -29.60 -24.87 -9.33
CA LEU A 422 -28.72 -25.68 -8.47
C LEU A 422 -27.25 -25.44 -8.82
N GLN A 423 -26.88 -25.40 -10.10
CA GLN A 423 -25.53 -25.05 -10.54
C GLN A 423 -25.15 -23.62 -10.15
N ASN A 424 -26.07 -22.65 -10.27
CA ASN A 424 -25.81 -21.27 -9.85
C ASN A 424 -25.56 -21.17 -8.33
N ILE A 425 -26.33 -21.88 -7.50
CA ILE A 425 -26.09 -21.96 -6.05
C ILE A 425 -24.67 -22.46 -5.78
N LEU A 426 -24.22 -23.52 -6.46
CA LEU A 426 -22.85 -24.01 -6.33
C LEU A 426 -21.80 -22.98 -6.74
N THR A 427 -22.01 -22.25 -7.83
CA THR A 427 -21.06 -21.21 -8.30
C THR A 427 -20.96 -20.03 -7.34
N LEU A 428 -22.03 -19.67 -6.63
CA LEU A 428 -22.07 -18.53 -5.72
C LEU A 428 -21.54 -18.87 -4.32
N LEU A 429 -21.63 -20.13 -3.89
CA LEU A 429 -21.16 -20.54 -2.56
C LEU A 429 -19.61 -20.67 -2.48
N PRO A 430 -18.98 -20.39 -1.33
CA PRO A 430 -17.60 -20.80 -1.06
C PRO A 430 -17.42 -22.32 -1.10
N SER A 431 -16.24 -22.83 -1.45
CA SER A 431 -15.98 -24.28 -1.55
C SER A 431 -16.26 -25.04 -0.25
N SER A 432 -16.00 -24.44 0.91
CA SER A 432 -16.36 -25.00 2.22
C SER A 432 -17.87 -25.22 2.38
N ASN A 433 -18.67 -24.28 1.90
CA ASN A 433 -20.13 -24.35 1.99
C ASN A 433 -20.69 -25.32 0.96
N VAL A 434 -20.06 -25.42 -0.21
CA VAL A 434 -20.38 -26.46 -1.21
C VAL A 434 -20.12 -27.85 -0.64
N LEU A 435 -18.99 -28.06 0.04
CA LEU A 435 -18.71 -29.33 0.72
C LEU A 435 -19.79 -29.66 1.74
N SER A 436 -20.09 -28.73 2.65
CA SER A 436 -21.14 -28.91 3.66
C SER A 436 -22.51 -29.19 3.03
N LEU A 437 -22.87 -28.45 1.97
CA LEU A 437 -24.14 -28.62 1.26
C LEU A 437 -24.25 -30.01 0.61
N ARG A 438 -23.17 -30.50 0.00
CA ARG A 438 -23.12 -31.84 -0.59
C ARG A 438 -23.15 -32.96 0.45
N LEU A 439 -22.70 -32.71 1.68
CA LEU A 439 -22.81 -33.69 2.77
C LEU A 439 -24.24 -33.82 3.32
N VAL A 440 -25.05 -32.76 3.24
CA VAL A 440 -26.41 -32.73 3.82
C VAL A 440 -27.53 -32.90 2.79
N SER A 441 -27.30 -32.56 1.52
CA SER A 441 -28.29 -32.63 0.44
C SER A 441 -27.93 -33.72 -0.58
N PRO A 442 -28.73 -34.79 -0.67
CA PRO A 442 -28.62 -35.79 -1.73
C PRO A 442 -28.66 -35.21 -3.15
N VAL A 443 -29.45 -34.16 -3.39
CA VAL A 443 -29.54 -33.49 -4.69
C VAL A 443 -28.17 -32.88 -5.07
N PHE A 444 -27.55 -32.13 -4.16
CA PHE A 444 -26.22 -31.55 -4.43
C PHE A 444 -25.10 -32.60 -4.40
N ALA A 445 -25.22 -33.67 -3.62
CA ALA A 445 -24.24 -34.76 -3.59
C ALA A 445 -24.09 -35.43 -4.96
N THR A 446 -25.19 -35.60 -5.68
CA THR A 446 -25.24 -36.23 -7.02
C THR A 446 -24.92 -35.26 -8.17
N LEU A 447 -25.00 -33.95 -7.94
CA LEU A 447 -24.78 -32.94 -8.97
C LEU A 447 -23.27 -32.83 -9.32
N GLY A 448 -22.93 -32.87 -10.61
CA GLY A 448 -21.55 -32.68 -11.07
C GLY A 448 -21.04 -31.25 -10.86
N LEU A 449 -19.76 -31.08 -10.52
CA LEU A 449 -19.11 -29.77 -10.46
C LEU A 449 -18.64 -29.35 -11.86
N SER A 450 -19.39 -28.44 -12.49
CA SER A 450 -19.12 -27.94 -13.85
C SER A 450 -17.83 -27.13 -13.95
N GLU A 451 -17.27 -26.99 -15.15
CA GLU A 451 -16.13 -26.08 -15.42
C GLU A 451 -16.45 -24.63 -15.00
N ARG A 452 -17.73 -24.22 -15.09
CA ARG A 452 -18.19 -22.90 -14.60
C ARG A 452 -18.03 -22.77 -13.08
N PHE A 453 -18.30 -23.83 -12.32
CA PHE A 453 -18.05 -23.84 -10.88
C PHE A 453 -16.56 -23.66 -10.55
N TRP A 454 -15.68 -24.37 -11.26
CA TRP A 454 -14.24 -24.27 -11.05
C TRP A 454 -13.68 -22.90 -11.48
N ALA A 455 -14.15 -22.35 -12.59
CA ALA A 455 -13.83 -20.98 -13.02
C ALA A 455 -14.26 -19.95 -11.97
N SER A 456 -15.44 -20.13 -11.34
CA SER A 456 -15.93 -19.19 -10.35
C SER A 456 -15.08 -19.13 -9.07
N ARG A 457 -14.10 -20.03 -8.89
CA ARG A 457 -13.16 -19.99 -7.76
C ARG A 457 -12.09 -18.90 -7.88
N PHE A 458 -11.92 -18.35 -9.07
CA PHE A 458 -10.95 -17.28 -9.37
C PHE A 458 -11.59 -15.89 -9.38
N GLU A 459 -12.92 -15.80 -9.24
CA GLU A 459 -13.65 -14.53 -9.15
C GLU A 459 -13.26 -13.73 -7.88
N PRO A 460 -13.45 -12.40 -7.87
CA PRO A 460 -13.17 -11.57 -6.69
C PRO A 460 -13.85 -12.10 -5.41
N GLY A 461 -13.12 -12.15 -4.30
CA GLY A 461 -13.62 -12.67 -3.02
C GLY A 461 -13.70 -14.20 -2.92
N LYS A 462 -13.12 -14.94 -3.87
CA LYS A 462 -13.07 -16.41 -3.90
C LYS A 462 -11.65 -16.93 -3.64
N GLU A 463 -11.52 -18.25 -3.62
CA GLU A 463 -10.33 -18.95 -3.11
C GLU A 463 -9.03 -18.60 -3.84
N TYR A 464 -9.11 -18.36 -5.16
CA TYR A 464 -7.98 -18.06 -6.03
C TYR A 464 -8.05 -16.64 -6.62
N GLU A 465 -8.73 -15.71 -5.93
CA GLU A 465 -8.87 -14.31 -6.38
C GLU A 465 -7.54 -13.59 -6.67
N TYR A 466 -6.42 -14.10 -6.14
CA TYR A 466 -5.08 -13.59 -6.35
C TYR A 466 -4.46 -13.95 -7.71
N LEU A 467 -5.21 -14.58 -8.61
CA LEU A 467 -4.79 -15.00 -9.94
C LEU A 467 -5.79 -14.49 -11.01
N PRO A 468 -6.08 -13.18 -11.11
CA PRO A 468 -7.07 -12.69 -12.07
C PRO A 468 -6.57 -12.74 -13.53
N ASP A 469 -5.26 -12.90 -13.75
CA ASP A 469 -4.60 -13.08 -15.05
C ASP A 469 -5.05 -14.36 -15.78
N VAL A 470 -5.56 -15.34 -15.04
CA VAL A 470 -6.16 -16.56 -15.62
C VAL A 470 -7.37 -16.26 -16.49
N PHE A 471 -8.05 -15.11 -16.32
CA PHE A 471 -9.15 -14.73 -17.21
C PHE A 471 -8.66 -14.12 -18.53
N VAL A 472 -7.44 -13.59 -18.56
CA VAL A 472 -6.78 -13.11 -19.79
C VAL A 472 -6.34 -14.31 -20.63
N ARG A 473 -5.81 -15.35 -19.97
CA ARG A 473 -5.39 -16.61 -20.60
C ARG A 473 -6.06 -17.79 -19.87
N PRO A 474 -7.31 -18.14 -20.23
CA PRO A 474 -8.04 -19.18 -19.52
C PRO A 474 -7.41 -20.58 -19.72
N PRO A 475 -7.35 -21.40 -18.67
CA PRO A 475 -6.94 -22.80 -18.79
C PRO A 475 -7.95 -23.58 -19.64
N ILE A 476 -7.47 -24.67 -20.26
CA ILE A 476 -8.32 -25.56 -21.08
C ILE A 476 -9.35 -26.27 -20.19
N SER A 477 -8.95 -26.70 -18.99
CA SER A 477 -9.86 -27.18 -17.94
C SER A 477 -9.56 -26.45 -16.63
N TRP A 478 -10.52 -25.67 -16.17
CA TRP A 478 -10.51 -25.01 -14.86
C TRP A 478 -10.42 -26.02 -13.74
N ARG A 479 -11.09 -27.17 -13.86
CA ARG A 479 -11.00 -28.23 -12.86
C ARG A 479 -9.58 -28.78 -12.76
N ALA A 480 -8.99 -29.19 -13.89
CA ALA A 480 -7.62 -29.74 -13.91
C ALA A 480 -6.62 -28.70 -13.39
N PHE A 481 -6.82 -27.42 -13.75
CA PHE A 481 -6.02 -26.32 -13.26
C PHE A 481 -6.14 -26.14 -11.74
N CYS A 482 -7.35 -26.07 -11.18
CA CYS A 482 -7.57 -25.99 -9.73
C CYS A 482 -6.91 -27.14 -8.97
N LEU A 483 -7.05 -28.37 -9.46
CA LEU A 483 -6.42 -29.54 -8.84
C LEU A 483 -4.90 -29.45 -8.92
N SER A 484 -4.35 -29.00 -10.05
CA SER A 484 -2.90 -28.79 -10.17
C SER A 484 -2.40 -27.77 -9.16
N LEU A 485 -3.10 -26.63 -9.02
CA LEU A 485 -2.76 -25.58 -8.07
C LEU A 485 -2.73 -26.12 -6.63
N HIS A 486 -3.69 -26.98 -6.28
CA HIS A 486 -3.74 -27.58 -4.95
C HIS A 486 -2.51 -28.46 -4.65
N ILE A 487 -1.89 -29.05 -5.67
CA ILE A 487 -0.73 -29.92 -5.54
C ILE A 487 0.56 -29.11 -5.42
N TRP A 488 0.84 -28.21 -6.37
CA TRP A 488 2.17 -27.59 -6.48
C TRP A 488 2.28 -26.19 -5.85
N ALA A 489 1.17 -25.44 -5.76
CA ALA A 489 1.23 -24.06 -5.27
C ALA A 489 1.67 -23.94 -3.80
N PRO A 490 1.32 -24.85 -2.87
CA PRO A 490 1.81 -24.82 -1.49
C PRO A 490 3.33 -24.92 -1.34
N ASP A 491 4.01 -25.56 -2.30
CA ASP A 491 5.47 -25.70 -2.28
C ASP A 491 6.17 -24.58 -3.09
N CYS A 492 5.40 -23.68 -3.70
CA CYS A 492 5.92 -22.58 -4.52
C CYS A 492 5.98 -21.27 -3.72
N ILE A 493 7.20 -20.84 -3.38
CA ILE A 493 7.44 -19.62 -2.61
C ILE A 493 6.91 -18.37 -3.35
N ALA A 494 7.04 -18.31 -4.68
CA ALA A 494 6.51 -17.21 -5.48
C ALA A 494 4.98 -17.11 -5.41
N MET A 495 4.26 -18.24 -5.33
CA MET A 495 2.80 -18.26 -5.14
C MET A 495 2.39 -17.78 -3.75
N HIS A 496 3.16 -18.13 -2.72
CA HIS A 496 2.95 -17.56 -1.40
C HIS A 496 3.16 -16.04 -1.39
N ASN A 497 4.21 -15.55 -2.07
CA ASN A 497 4.45 -14.11 -2.15
C ASN A 497 3.37 -13.40 -2.99
N ARG A 498 2.93 -13.97 -4.11
CA ARG A 498 1.78 -13.51 -4.91
C ARG A 498 0.55 -13.32 -4.04
N LYS A 499 0.18 -14.34 -3.26
CA LYS A 499 -0.99 -14.31 -2.38
C LYS A 499 -0.83 -13.27 -1.27
N ARG A 500 0.37 -13.13 -0.70
CA ARG A 500 0.70 -12.08 0.28
C ARG A 500 0.52 -10.68 -0.33
N VAL A 501 1.21 -10.39 -1.43
CA VAL A 501 1.18 -9.07 -2.08
C VAL A 501 -0.24 -8.74 -2.54
N TRP A 502 -0.94 -9.67 -3.18
CA TRP A 502 -2.34 -9.48 -3.58
C TRP A 502 -3.22 -9.04 -2.41
N LYS A 503 -3.12 -9.69 -1.25
CA LYS A 503 -3.87 -9.29 -0.04
C LYS A 503 -3.52 -7.88 0.43
N LEU A 504 -2.26 -7.46 0.30
CA LEU A 504 -1.83 -6.11 0.66
C LEU A 504 -2.39 -5.06 -0.31
N THR A 505 -2.56 -5.41 -1.59
CA THR A 505 -3.13 -4.50 -2.58
C THR A 505 -4.63 -4.23 -2.40
N GLN A 506 -5.40 -5.19 -1.85
CA GLN A 506 -6.87 -5.07 -1.81
C GLN A 506 -7.37 -3.87 -1.00
N PRO A 507 -6.88 -3.59 0.23
CA PRO A 507 -7.30 -2.42 0.98
C PRO A 507 -7.00 -1.11 0.25
N ILE A 508 -5.85 -1.01 -0.42
CA ILE A 508 -5.44 0.18 -1.18
C ILE A 508 -6.34 0.37 -2.40
N ARG A 509 -6.58 -0.69 -3.18
CA ARG A 509 -7.50 -0.67 -4.34
C ARG A 509 -8.93 -0.26 -3.94
N SER A 510 -9.41 -0.80 -2.81
CA SER A 510 -10.72 -0.45 -2.26
C SER A 510 -10.80 1.03 -1.86
N LEU A 511 -9.73 1.57 -1.26
CA LEU A 511 -9.66 2.98 -0.90
C LEU A 511 -9.59 3.89 -2.13
N LEU A 512 -8.79 3.53 -3.14
CA LEU A 512 -8.74 4.28 -4.41
C LEU A 512 -10.09 4.34 -5.12
N ARG A 513 -10.86 3.24 -5.13
CA ARG A 513 -12.23 3.25 -5.66
C ARG A 513 -13.13 4.22 -4.89
N GLN A 514 -13.06 4.21 -3.56
CA GLN A 514 -13.81 5.17 -2.72
C GLN A 514 -13.39 6.63 -3.06
N MET A 515 -12.11 6.89 -3.30
CA MET A 515 -11.62 8.23 -3.68
C MET A 515 -12.12 8.65 -5.06
N GLN A 516 -12.15 7.75 -6.04
CA GLN A 516 -12.62 8.04 -7.42
C GLN A 516 -14.09 8.48 -7.47
N GLU A 517 -14.90 8.03 -6.52
CA GLU A 517 -16.33 8.33 -6.48
C GLU A 517 -16.63 9.72 -5.88
N THR A 518 -15.63 10.46 -5.38
CA THR A 518 -15.86 11.65 -4.56
C THR A 518 -14.86 12.78 -4.79
N GLU A 519 -15.35 14.03 -4.75
CA GLU A 519 -14.52 15.23 -4.70
C GLU A 519 -14.58 15.87 -3.31
N CYS A 520 -13.62 16.76 -3.01
CA CYS A 520 -13.56 17.48 -1.73
C CYS A 520 -14.40 18.77 -1.79
N HIS A 521 -15.63 18.72 -1.26
CA HIS A 521 -16.59 19.83 -1.30
C HIS A 521 -16.37 20.90 -0.22
N GLY A 522 -16.97 22.07 -0.43
CA GLY A 522 -16.90 23.24 0.47
C GLY A 522 -16.16 24.40 -0.18
N ILE A 523 -16.11 25.56 0.48
CA ILE A 523 -15.40 26.74 -0.03
C ILE A 523 -13.89 26.51 0.20
N PRO A 524 -13.04 26.53 -0.84
CA PRO A 524 -11.59 26.39 -0.69
C PRO A 524 -10.98 27.47 0.22
N SER A 525 -9.99 27.07 1.03
CA SER A 525 -9.12 27.95 1.80
C SER A 525 -7.67 27.60 1.48
N HIS A 526 -6.73 28.52 1.72
CA HIS A 526 -5.31 28.34 1.43
C HIS A 526 -4.81 26.97 1.95
N SER A 527 -4.21 26.19 1.07
CA SER A 527 -3.70 24.83 1.34
C SER A 527 -2.64 24.44 0.31
N TRP A 528 -2.02 23.27 0.46
CA TRP A 528 -1.01 22.76 -0.48
C TRP A 528 -1.48 22.70 -1.94
N PHE A 529 -2.74 22.32 -2.17
CA PHE A 529 -3.30 22.21 -3.53
C PHE A 529 -4.04 23.47 -3.98
N GLU A 530 -4.21 24.46 -3.09
CA GLU A 530 -5.06 25.62 -3.31
C GLU A 530 -4.37 26.89 -2.81
N THR A 531 -3.14 27.09 -3.25
CA THR A 531 -2.29 28.22 -2.85
C THR A 531 -2.90 29.58 -3.17
N GLY A 532 -3.76 29.67 -4.19
CA GLY A 532 -4.49 30.88 -4.58
C GLY A 532 -5.78 31.16 -3.79
N ALA A 533 -6.22 30.25 -2.91
CA ALA A 533 -7.41 30.46 -2.09
C ALA A 533 -7.12 31.41 -0.89
N PRO A 534 -8.13 32.11 -0.36
CA PRO A 534 -7.97 32.95 0.83
C PRO A 534 -7.51 32.13 2.04
N ASP A 535 -6.59 32.67 2.84
CA ASP A 535 -6.26 32.08 4.13
C ASP A 535 -7.27 32.52 5.19
N ASP A 536 -8.33 31.72 5.34
CA ASP A 536 -9.41 32.00 6.29
C ASP A 536 -8.97 31.78 7.76
N LEU A 537 -7.91 30.99 8.00
CA LEU A 537 -7.41 30.69 9.35
C LEU A 537 -6.61 31.86 9.93
N SER A 538 -5.78 32.52 9.12
CA SER A 538 -5.02 33.70 9.56
C SER A 538 -5.83 35.00 9.54
N GLN A 539 -6.91 35.06 8.75
CA GLN A 539 -7.77 36.25 8.67
C GLN A 539 -8.73 36.37 9.86
N VAL A 540 -8.20 36.87 10.98
CA VAL A 540 -8.99 37.20 12.16
C VAL A 540 -9.28 38.70 12.22
N LYS A 541 -10.57 39.09 12.28
CA LYS A 541 -11.01 40.48 12.50
C LYS A 541 -11.63 40.62 13.89
N GLY A 542 -11.16 41.59 14.69
CA GLY A 542 -11.73 41.90 16.02
C GLY A 542 -11.38 40.86 17.09
N ASN A 543 -12.26 40.64 18.08
CA ASN A 543 -12.06 39.73 19.23
C ASN A 543 -12.45 38.26 18.96
N MET A 544 -12.66 37.87 17.71
CA MET A 544 -13.04 36.48 17.36
C MET A 544 -11.80 35.60 17.26
N CYS A 545 -11.87 34.34 17.68
CA CYS A 545 -10.76 33.38 17.48
C CYS A 545 -11.26 32.09 16.82
N TRP A 546 -10.35 31.42 16.10
CA TRP A 546 -10.56 30.04 15.68
C TRP A 546 -10.22 29.10 16.83
N TYR A 547 -11.10 28.13 17.08
CA TYR A 547 -10.88 27.03 18.00
C TYR A 547 -10.84 25.74 17.21
N SER A 548 -9.85 24.88 17.46
CA SER A 548 -9.62 23.67 16.67
C SER A 548 -9.63 22.40 17.53
N ALA A 549 -10.26 21.37 16.99
CA ALA A 549 -10.20 20.01 17.48
C ALA A 549 -9.43 19.14 16.49
N GLN A 550 -8.26 18.69 16.93
CA GLN A 550 -7.32 17.88 16.15
C GLN A 550 -6.45 17.04 17.07
N ARG A 551 -5.83 16.00 16.53
CA ARG A 551 -4.87 15.15 17.23
C ARG A 551 -3.76 14.72 16.28
N TYR A 552 -2.50 15.00 16.66
CA TYR A 552 -1.30 14.72 15.87
C TYR A 552 -1.43 15.18 14.40
N VAL A 553 -1.84 16.43 14.19
CA VAL A 553 -1.84 17.06 12.85
C VAL A 553 -0.52 17.80 12.68
N GLU A 554 0.20 17.51 11.61
CA GLU A 554 1.44 18.18 11.23
C GLU A 554 1.18 19.69 11.09
N SER A 555 2.01 20.50 11.75
CA SER A 555 1.97 21.96 11.62
C SER A 555 2.70 22.38 10.35
N GLU A 556 2.27 23.49 9.75
CA GLU A 556 2.96 24.11 8.60
C GLU A 556 4.34 24.70 8.97
N ASP A 557 4.70 24.76 10.26
CA ASP A 557 6.00 25.23 10.73
C ASP A 557 7.13 24.29 10.28
N ALA A 558 8.00 24.85 9.43
CA ALA A 558 9.08 24.24 8.65
C ALA A 558 10.21 23.55 9.44
N ASP A 559 10.16 23.52 10.78
CA ASP A 559 11.26 22.97 11.60
C ASP A 559 11.18 21.44 11.82
N ARG A 560 10.16 20.76 11.26
CA ARG A 560 10.05 19.30 11.29
C ARG A 560 10.15 18.72 9.89
N LEU A 561 11.38 18.38 9.51
CA LEU A 561 11.80 17.91 8.19
C LEU A 561 11.18 16.56 7.75
N GLN A 562 10.31 15.89 8.55
CA GLN A 562 9.78 14.55 8.24
C GLN A 562 8.34 14.31 8.76
N PHE A 563 7.42 13.90 7.87
CA PHE A 563 6.05 13.47 8.21
C PHE A 563 6.02 12.03 8.72
N VAL A 564 6.47 11.87 9.96
CA VAL A 564 6.74 10.58 10.59
C VAL A 564 5.56 9.94 11.30
N SER A 565 4.55 10.74 11.65
CA SER A 565 3.39 10.26 12.41
C SER A 565 2.24 11.25 12.31
N GLY A 566 1.03 10.75 12.49
CA GLY A 566 -0.15 11.59 12.61
C GLY A 566 -0.88 11.79 11.28
N CYS A 567 -1.35 13.01 11.06
CA CYS A 567 -2.12 13.41 9.88
C CYS A 567 -1.47 14.62 9.22
N ARG A 568 -1.58 14.68 7.90
CA ARG A 568 -1.12 15.81 7.09
C ARG A 568 -2.31 16.48 6.41
N PRO A 569 -2.64 17.74 6.76
CA PRO A 569 -3.72 18.46 6.12
C PRO A 569 -3.30 18.83 4.69
N MET A 570 -4.06 18.39 3.71
CA MET A 570 -3.81 18.65 2.29
C MET A 570 -4.79 19.68 1.72
N ARG A 571 -6.01 19.72 2.25
CA ARG A 571 -7.09 20.61 1.81
C ARG A 571 -7.80 21.22 2.99
N TYR A 572 -8.05 22.53 2.94
CA TYR A 572 -8.92 23.21 3.88
C TYR A 572 -10.22 23.61 3.17
N ARG A 573 -11.35 23.36 3.82
CA ARG A 573 -12.67 23.72 3.31
C ARG A 573 -13.42 24.50 4.37
N SER A 574 -14.15 25.52 3.96
CA SER A 574 -14.98 26.30 4.86
C SER A 574 -16.46 26.22 4.49
N VAL A 575 -17.30 26.30 5.52
CA VAL A 575 -18.75 26.49 5.39
C VAL A 575 -19.14 27.66 6.28
N ARG A 576 -19.95 28.57 5.73
CA ARG A 576 -20.37 29.80 6.38
C ARG A 576 -21.90 29.88 6.36
N ALA A 577 -22.50 30.13 7.53
CA ALA A 577 -23.89 30.52 7.65
C ALA A 577 -23.98 32.06 7.72
N ALA A 578 -25.11 32.62 7.30
CA ALA A 578 -25.36 34.06 7.41
C ALA A 578 -25.42 34.54 8.87
N ASP A 579 -25.80 33.64 9.77
CA ASP A 579 -25.94 33.89 11.20
C ASP A 579 -25.44 32.64 11.97
N ARG A 580 -26.23 32.02 12.85
CA ARG A 580 -25.90 30.73 13.49
C ARG A 580 -26.34 29.54 12.63
N MET A 581 -25.57 28.45 12.63
CA MET A 581 -25.90 27.20 11.94
C MET A 581 -27.15 26.56 12.56
N ARG A 582 -28.30 26.78 11.91
CA ARG A 582 -29.60 26.19 12.27
C ARG A 582 -29.98 25.16 11.22
N MET A 583 -29.70 23.89 11.52
CA MET A 583 -29.89 22.76 10.62
C MET A 583 -31.04 21.87 11.12
N THR A 584 -31.76 21.24 10.21
CA THR A 584 -32.73 20.18 10.55
C THR A 584 -32.02 18.83 10.67
N GLN A 585 -30.96 18.63 9.90
CA GLN A 585 -30.20 17.40 9.89
C GLN A 585 -28.74 17.65 9.49
N VAL A 586 -27.84 16.85 10.05
CA VAL A 586 -26.45 16.75 9.59
C VAL A 586 -26.21 15.30 9.16
N ALA A 587 -25.93 15.09 7.88
CA ALA A 587 -25.48 13.80 7.38
C ALA A 587 -23.95 13.75 7.45
N VAL A 588 -23.42 12.82 8.23
CA VAL A 588 -21.97 12.61 8.37
C VAL A 588 -21.57 11.46 7.47
N HIS A 589 -20.64 11.70 6.55
CA HIS A 589 -20.13 10.71 5.62
C HIS A 589 -18.89 10.03 6.19
N LEU A 590 -18.76 8.73 5.93
CA LEU A 590 -17.70 7.88 6.45
C LEU A 590 -16.93 7.20 5.31
N VAL A 591 -15.61 7.07 5.48
CA VAL A 591 -14.72 6.32 4.59
C VAL A 591 -14.08 5.17 5.34
N ASN A 592 -13.91 4.03 4.68
CA ASN A 592 -13.17 2.90 5.25
C ASN A 592 -11.74 2.92 4.74
N THR A 593 -10.78 2.99 5.65
CA THR A 593 -9.35 2.85 5.39
C THR A 593 -8.84 1.52 5.99
N PRO A 594 -7.60 1.10 5.67
CA PRO A 594 -7.01 -0.09 6.30
C PRO A 594 -6.84 0.06 7.83
N THR A 595 -6.76 1.28 8.36
CA THR A 595 -6.68 1.57 9.81
C THR A 595 -8.06 1.72 10.47
N GLY A 596 -9.14 1.64 9.69
CA GLY A 596 -10.53 1.58 10.15
C GLY A 596 -11.41 2.67 9.51
N THR A 597 -12.54 2.97 10.13
CA THR A 597 -13.53 3.90 9.57
C THR A 597 -13.34 5.30 10.13
N PHE A 598 -13.39 6.31 9.26
CA PHE A 598 -13.19 7.72 9.59
C PHE A 598 -14.27 8.61 8.99
N VAL A 599 -14.47 9.79 9.59
CA VAL A 599 -15.31 10.85 9.04
C VAL A 599 -14.63 11.43 7.81
N SER A 600 -15.32 11.44 6.67
CA SER A 600 -14.78 11.92 5.39
C SER A 600 -15.34 13.28 4.97
N GLY A 601 -16.57 13.60 5.41
CA GLY A 601 -17.27 14.82 5.05
C GLY A 601 -18.62 14.94 5.77
N MET A 602 -19.29 16.07 5.58
CA MET A 602 -20.60 16.36 6.17
C MET A 602 -21.49 17.11 5.18
N SER A 603 -22.79 16.82 5.23
CA SER A 603 -23.83 17.56 4.53
C SER A 603 -24.79 18.17 5.55
N PHE A 604 -24.92 19.50 5.51
CA PHE A 604 -25.75 20.30 6.40
C PHE A 604 -27.07 20.59 5.72
N ILE A 605 -28.19 20.15 6.28
CA ILE A 605 -29.52 20.28 5.67
C ILE A 605 -30.33 21.33 6.44
N ASN A 606 -30.81 22.34 5.72
CA ASN A 606 -31.61 23.44 6.24
C ASN A 606 -33.12 23.09 6.29
N ARG A 607 -33.94 23.98 6.86
CA ARG A 607 -35.40 23.83 6.93
C ARG A 607 -36.10 23.83 5.57
N ASP A 608 -35.53 24.53 4.59
CA ASP A 608 -36.02 24.62 3.22
C ASP A 608 -35.60 23.42 2.35
N GLY A 609 -34.84 22.48 2.92
CA GLY A 609 -34.28 21.33 2.20
C GLY A 609 -33.01 21.65 1.40
N ALA A 610 -32.53 22.90 1.43
CA ALA A 610 -31.22 23.23 0.87
C ALA A 610 -30.13 22.56 1.69
N PHE A 611 -29.07 22.10 1.01
CA PHE A 611 -27.94 21.47 1.67
C PHE A 611 -26.60 22.13 1.29
N THR A 612 -25.70 22.19 2.26
CA THR A 612 -24.32 22.64 2.08
C THR A 612 -23.38 21.51 2.45
N ASN A 613 -22.38 21.23 1.61
CA ASN A 613 -21.49 20.11 1.79
C ASN A 613 -20.07 20.54 2.13
N ILE A 614 -19.35 19.70 2.87
CA ILE A 614 -17.94 19.88 3.19
C ILE A 614 -17.21 18.52 3.20
N GLY A 615 -16.03 18.45 2.59
CA GLY A 615 -15.22 17.23 2.54
C GLY A 615 -15.65 16.23 1.47
N TYR A 616 -15.23 14.98 1.63
CA TYR A 616 -15.49 13.86 0.72
C TYR A 616 -16.79 13.15 1.09
N LEU A 617 -17.73 13.08 0.15
CA LEU A 617 -19.09 12.61 0.43
C LEU A 617 -19.30 11.20 -0.10
N HIS A 618 -19.56 10.23 0.77
CA HIS A 618 -19.93 8.86 0.40
C HIS A 618 -21.41 8.61 0.74
N PRO A 619 -22.36 8.76 -0.20
CA PRO A 619 -23.79 8.58 0.09
C PRO A 619 -24.14 7.17 0.58
N GLY A 620 -23.43 6.15 0.10
CA GLY A 620 -23.60 4.75 0.54
C GLY A 620 -23.10 4.45 1.96
N LYS A 621 -22.40 5.40 2.59
CA LYS A 621 -21.84 5.26 3.95
C LYS A 621 -21.99 6.58 4.72
N MET A 622 -23.22 6.90 5.10
CA MET A 622 -23.51 8.08 5.91
C MET A 622 -24.40 7.77 7.10
N VAL A 623 -24.25 8.55 8.16
CA VAL A 623 -25.09 8.52 9.35
C VAL A 623 -25.76 9.88 9.52
N CYS A 624 -27.08 9.87 9.62
CA CYS A 624 -27.87 11.07 9.77
C CYS A 624 -28.11 11.40 11.24
N ILE A 625 -27.76 12.62 11.64
CA ILE A 625 -28.06 13.19 12.95
C ILE A 625 -29.23 14.16 12.78
N ALA A 626 -30.40 13.81 13.33
CA ALA A 626 -31.56 14.69 13.34
C ALA A 626 -31.41 15.74 14.46
N LEU A 627 -31.75 16.99 14.14
CA LEU A 627 -31.63 18.12 15.06
C LEU A 627 -32.99 18.82 15.23
N SER A 628 -33.21 19.41 16.41
CA SER A 628 -34.37 20.28 16.63
C SER A 628 -34.24 21.54 15.77
N SER A 629 -35.26 21.82 14.97
CA SER A 629 -35.26 23.00 14.09
C SER A 629 -35.10 24.31 14.85
N GLU A 630 -35.52 24.37 16.12
CA GLU A 630 -35.52 25.56 16.97
C GLU A 630 -34.15 25.89 17.59
N GLN A 631 -33.25 24.91 17.66
CA GLN A 631 -31.92 25.07 18.24
C GLN A 631 -30.87 25.35 17.15
N TYR A 632 -29.76 25.98 17.54
CA TYR A 632 -28.58 26.11 16.69
C TYR A 632 -27.48 25.18 17.19
N ILE A 633 -26.53 24.87 16.31
CA ILE A 633 -25.35 24.07 16.65
C ILE A 633 -24.41 24.91 17.51
N GLN A 634 -24.22 24.50 18.77
CA GLN A 634 -23.30 25.13 19.72
C GLN A 634 -21.86 24.66 19.48
N GLY A 635 -21.70 23.43 19.01
CA GLY A 635 -20.41 22.77 18.94
C GLY A 635 -20.45 21.36 18.37
N TRP A 636 -19.33 20.68 18.53
CA TRP A 636 -19.07 19.32 18.12
C TRP A 636 -18.36 18.57 19.24
N GLU A 637 -18.59 17.27 19.35
CA GLU A 637 -17.69 16.37 20.07
C GLU A 637 -17.07 15.40 19.07
N LEU A 638 -15.75 15.37 19.02
CA LEU A 638 -14.99 14.59 18.05
C LEU A 638 -14.25 13.46 18.75
N ALA A 639 -14.37 12.25 18.24
CA ALA A 639 -13.50 11.13 18.58
C ALA A 639 -12.25 11.19 17.70
N LEU A 640 -11.12 11.56 18.30
CA LEU A 640 -9.86 11.88 17.63
C LEU A 640 -8.86 10.72 17.81
N ASP A 641 -8.63 10.00 16.73
CA ASP A 641 -7.50 9.08 16.60
C ASP A 641 -6.25 9.87 16.19
N THR A 642 -5.07 9.27 16.33
CA THR A 642 -3.81 9.82 15.82
C THR A 642 -3.80 9.95 14.30
N SER A 643 -4.58 9.11 13.61
CA SER A 643 -4.66 9.10 12.16
C SER A 643 -5.92 9.79 11.60
N GLY A 644 -6.74 10.46 12.43
CA GLY A 644 -7.85 11.29 11.96
C GLY A 644 -9.09 11.26 12.86
N VAL A 645 -10.22 11.76 12.36
CA VAL A 645 -11.49 11.79 13.11
C VAL A 645 -12.29 10.49 12.88
N ARG A 646 -12.52 9.70 13.93
CA ARG A 646 -13.23 8.41 13.86
C ARG A 646 -14.75 8.54 13.95
N ALA A 647 -15.21 9.55 14.70
CA ALA A 647 -16.61 9.83 14.89
C ALA A 647 -16.84 11.28 15.28
N ILE A 648 -18.05 11.77 15.03
CA ILE A 648 -18.48 13.12 15.42
C ILE A 648 -19.91 13.10 15.96
N ALA A 649 -20.16 13.93 16.96
CA ALA A 649 -21.50 14.22 17.48
C ALA A 649 -21.74 15.73 17.48
N VAL A 650 -23.00 16.15 17.33
CA VAL A 650 -23.42 17.54 17.39
C VAL A 650 -23.68 17.93 18.85
N VAL A 651 -23.19 19.09 19.27
CA VAL A 651 -23.53 19.71 20.55
C VAL A 651 -24.59 20.79 20.29
N ALA A 652 -25.79 20.59 20.83
CA ALA A 652 -26.90 21.52 20.73
C ALA A 652 -26.74 22.72 21.69
N GLN A 653 -27.58 23.75 21.50
CA GLN A 653 -27.59 24.98 22.30
C GLN A 653 -27.70 24.75 23.82
N ASP A 654 -28.47 23.74 24.24
CA ASP A 654 -28.65 23.39 25.66
C ASP A 654 -27.48 22.55 26.23
N GLY A 655 -26.49 22.21 25.39
CA GLY A 655 -25.36 21.37 25.74
C GLY A 655 -25.62 19.86 25.56
N ALA A 656 -26.81 19.46 25.10
CA ALA A 656 -27.08 18.07 24.75
C ALA A 656 -26.19 17.62 23.59
N VAL A 657 -25.68 16.38 23.68
CA VAL A 657 -24.83 15.77 22.65
C VAL A 657 -25.65 14.73 21.91
N SER A 658 -25.64 14.77 20.59
CA SER A 658 -26.30 13.75 19.77
C SER A 658 -25.62 12.39 19.90
N SER A 659 -26.25 11.34 19.35
CA SER A 659 -25.51 10.11 19.06
C SER A 659 -24.32 10.39 18.14
N PHE A 660 -23.23 9.65 18.33
CA PHE A 660 -22.08 9.72 17.44
C PHE A 660 -22.40 9.12 16.06
N ALA A 661 -21.95 9.80 15.03
CA ALA A 661 -21.81 9.26 13.69
C ALA A 661 -20.36 8.76 13.50
N GLY A 662 -20.17 7.45 13.34
CA GLY A 662 -18.86 6.79 13.32
C GLY A 662 -18.64 5.91 14.55
N ASN A 663 -17.39 5.51 14.81
CA ASN A 663 -17.04 4.68 15.96
C ASN A 663 -16.17 5.45 16.98
N PRO A 664 -16.74 5.87 18.13
CA PRO A 664 -16.00 6.57 19.19
C PRO A 664 -15.33 5.64 20.21
N ASP A 665 -15.52 4.31 20.13
CA ASP A 665 -15.14 3.37 21.19
C ASP A 665 -13.62 3.26 21.35
N GLY A 666 -13.14 3.49 22.57
CA GLY A 666 -11.71 3.48 22.89
C GLY A 666 -10.92 4.63 22.26
N ILE A 667 -11.59 5.60 21.63
CA ILE A 667 -10.94 6.74 20.97
C ILE A 667 -11.11 7.99 21.84
N PRO A 668 -10.02 8.75 22.10
CA PRO A 668 -10.12 9.97 22.87
C PRO A 668 -11.03 11.02 22.24
N ARG A 669 -11.76 11.77 23.07
CA ARG A 669 -12.75 12.75 22.67
C ARG A 669 -12.34 14.18 23.00
N LYS A 670 -12.64 15.12 22.11
CA LYS A 670 -12.48 16.56 22.37
C LYS A 670 -13.77 17.29 22.05
N ARG A 671 -14.20 18.15 22.97
CA ARG A 671 -15.37 19.02 22.76
C ARG A 671 -14.93 20.35 22.16
N LEU A 672 -15.46 20.66 20.99
CA LEU A 672 -15.29 21.91 20.28
C LEU A 672 -16.60 22.70 20.36
N ALA A 673 -16.70 23.65 21.30
CA ALA A 673 -17.92 24.44 21.47
C ALA A 673 -17.58 25.92 21.75
N VAL A 674 -18.38 26.83 21.19
CA VAL A 674 -18.24 28.29 21.35
C VAL A 674 -19.49 28.85 22.01
N SER A 675 -19.38 29.93 22.80
CA SER A 675 -20.48 30.43 23.63
C SER A 675 -21.69 30.95 22.83
N GLU A 676 -21.45 31.61 21.70
CA GLU A 676 -22.50 32.24 20.87
C GLU A 676 -23.05 31.34 19.75
N GLY A 677 -22.67 30.07 19.70
CA GLY A 677 -23.03 29.16 18.61
C GLY A 677 -22.17 29.33 17.35
N ILE A 678 -22.14 28.30 16.51
CA ILE A 678 -21.26 28.24 15.35
C ILE A 678 -21.89 28.99 14.17
N SER A 679 -21.16 29.93 13.59
CA SER A 679 -21.51 30.61 12.33
C SER A 679 -20.65 30.16 11.15
N SER A 680 -19.42 29.71 11.41
CA SER A 680 -18.51 29.23 10.38
C SER A 680 -17.61 28.13 10.92
N ILE A 681 -17.35 27.16 10.05
CA ILE A 681 -16.37 26.08 10.29
C ILE A 681 -15.31 26.09 9.21
N ILE A 682 -14.11 25.64 9.58
CA ILE A 682 -13.05 25.22 8.66
C ILE A 682 -12.70 23.79 8.99
N ALA A 683 -12.75 22.91 8.01
CA ALA A 683 -12.36 21.52 8.14
C ALA A 683 -11.09 21.29 7.32
N ALA A 684 -10.09 20.65 7.94
CA ALA A 684 -8.89 20.19 7.28
C ALA A 684 -9.05 18.72 6.92
N PHE A 685 -8.72 18.38 5.68
CA PHE A 685 -8.78 17.03 5.15
C PHE A 685 -7.40 16.62 4.65
N ASP A 686 -7.06 15.35 4.85
CA ASP A 686 -6.01 14.71 4.07
C ASP A 686 -6.58 14.26 2.70
N ALA A 687 -5.97 13.29 2.02
CA ALA A 687 -6.47 12.81 0.73
C ALA A 687 -7.83 12.10 0.79
N VAL A 688 -8.28 11.64 1.96
CA VAL A 688 -9.43 10.73 2.13
C VAL A 688 -10.39 11.12 3.24
N LYS A 689 -9.93 11.81 4.30
CA LYS A 689 -10.70 11.98 5.54
C LYS A 689 -10.43 13.27 6.29
N LEU A 690 -11.34 13.59 7.21
CA LEU A 690 -11.25 14.72 8.12
C LEU A 690 -10.14 14.49 9.16
N VAL A 691 -9.25 15.47 9.31
CA VAL A 691 -8.12 15.42 10.25
C VAL A 691 -8.17 16.53 11.31
N SER A 692 -8.81 17.66 11.00
CA SER A 692 -9.04 18.75 11.95
C SER A 692 -10.37 19.44 11.66
N LEU A 693 -11.06 19.86 12.72
CA LEU A 693 -12.24 20.71 12.61
C LEU A 693 -12.06 21.95 13.47
N SER A 694 -12.29 23.11 12.86
CA SER A 694 -12.20 24.41 13.48
C SER A 694 -13.53 25.13 13.40
N CYS A 695 -13.88 25.86 14.46
CA CYS A 695 -15.04 26.74 14.47
C CYS A 695 -14.67 28.14 14.96
N ARG A 696 -15.39 29.14 14.47
CA ARG A 696 -15.17 30.54 14.80
C ARG A 696 -16.18 31.02 15.84
N GLY A 697 -15.71 31.76 16.84
CA GLY A 697 -16.60 32.39 17.83
C GLY A 697 -15.87 33.33 18.79
N THR A 698 -16.65 34.01 19.63
CA THR A 698 -16.20 34.86 20.73
C THR A 698 -16.21 34.05 22.03
N GLY A 699 -15.05 33.94 22.67
CA GLY A 699 -14.90 33.21 23.93
C GLY A 699 -15.09 31.70 23.77
N SER A 700 -14.00 30.95 23.91
CA SER A 700 -14.07 29.58 24.40
C SER A 700 -14.89 29.64 25.69
N VAL A 701 -15.88 28.77 25.84
CA VAL A 701 -16.29 28.40 27.18
C VAL A 701 -15.02 27.77 27.77
N GLN A 702 -14.18 28.57 28.44
CA GLN A 702 -12.88 28.23 29.05
C GLN A 702 -13.11 27.28 30.23
N GLU A 703 -13.82 26.21 29.95
CA GLU A 703 -14.05 25.08 30.78
C GLU A 703 -13.03 24.04 30.32
N TRP A 704 -12.28 23.46 31.27
CA TRP A 704 -11.23 22.48 31.01
C TRP A 704 -11.68 21.31 30.10
N ARG A 705 -12.99 21.05 30.02
CA ARG A 705 -13.64 20.07 29.12
C ARG A 705 -13.44 20.35 27.63
N THR A 706 -13.31 21.61 27.24
CA THR A 706 -13.06 22.00 25.83
C THR A 706 -11.56 22.19 25.55
N LYS A 707 -10.74 22.35 26.60
CA LYS A 707 -9.29 22.56 26.50
C LYS A 707 -8.54 21.26 26.19
N PHE A 708 -8.93 20.14 26.82
CA PHE A 708 -8.18 18.88 26.76
C PHE A 708 -8.85 17.82 25.87
N LEU A 709 -8.04 16.86 25.48
CA LEU A 709 -8.46 15.57 24.95
C LEU A 709 -8.77 14.63 26.12
N TRP A 710 -9.86 13.87 26.06
CA TRP A 710 -10.36 13.04 27.15
C TRP A 710 -10.51 11.58 26.74
N LEU A 711 -10.21 10.64 27.62
CA LEU A 711 -10.48 9.21 27.40
C LEU A 711 -11.11 8.60 28.65
N PRO A 712 -12.22 7.83 28.54
CA PRO A 712 -12.92 7.47 27.30
C PRO A 712 -13.79 8.58 26.72
N GLU A 713 -14.25 9.53 27.54
CA GLU A 713 -15.21 10.55 27.12
C GLU A 713 -15.05 11.88 27.83
N VAL A 714 -15.63 12.94 27.25
CA VAL A 714 -15.62 14.28 27.85
C VAL A 714 -16.47 14.27 29.12
N PRO A 715 -15.89 14.57 30.30
CA PRO A 715 -16.62 14.45 31.56
C PRO A 715 -17.82 15.38 31.66
N SER A 716 -18.89 14.94 32.34
CA SER A 716 -20.10 15.74 32.60
C SER A 716 -19.82 16.93 33.52
N ARG A 717 -20.61 18.02 33.38
CA ARG A 717 -20.38 19.32 34.08
C ARG A 717 -20.39 19.27 35.61
N ASN A 718 -21.08 18.29 36.18
CA ASN A 718 -21.21 18.08 37.63
C ASN A 718 -19.98 17.43 38.29
N LEU A 719 -19.02 16.93 37.49
CA LEU A 719 -17.79 16.32 38.01
C LEU A 719 -16.74 17.39 38.32
N LEU A 720 -16.07 17.21 39.45
CA LEU A 720 -14.95 18.02 39.94
C LEU A 720 -13.67 17.20 39.80
N PHE A 721 -12.58 17.86 39.39
CA PHE A 721 -11.27 17.24 39.19
C PHE A 721 -10.31 17.83 40.21
N ASP A 722 -9.86 16.97 41.12
CA ASP A 722 -9.08 17.33 42.29
C ASP A 722 -7.69 16.72 42.15
N GLY A 723 -6.75 17.52 41.67
CA GLY A 723 -5.37 17.12 41.39
C GLY A 723 -4.37 17.48 42.47
N ALA A 724 -3.19 16.87 42.38
CA ALA A 724 -2.02 17.30 43.14
C ALA A 724 -1.41 18.59 42.57
N ARG A 725 -1.53 18.79 41.25
CA ARG A 725 -1.14 20.03 40.56
C ARG A 725 -2.34 20.97 40.48
N THR A 726 -2.09 22.27 40.70
CA THR A 726 -3.12 23.31 40.60
C THR A 726 -3.55 23.62 39.17
N ASP A 727 -2.72 23.24 38.20
CA ASP A 727 -2.94 23.43 36.78
C ASP A 727 -2.85 22.10 36.04
N LEU A 728 -4.01 21.57 35.63
CA LEU A 728 -4.07 20.52 34.62
C LEU A 728 -3.56 21.12 33.30
N GLN A 729 -2.28 21.00 33.01
CA GLN A 729 -1.71 21.38 31.71
C GLN A 729 -0.90 20.22 31.16
N PRO A 730 -1.50 19.35 30.31
CA PRO A 730 -0.70 18.42 29.54
C PRO A 730 0.22 19.24 28.64
N GLU A 731 1.53 19.01 28.71
CA GLU A 731 2.51 19.67 27.84
C GLU A 731 2.23 19.40 26.37
N ASN A 732 1.73 18.20 26.07
CA ASN A 732 1.33 17.81 24.73
C ASN A 732 -0.21 17.73 24.66
N PRO A 733 -0.88 18.66 23.96
CA PRO A 733 -2.34 18.67 23.83
C PRO A 733 -2.91 17.45 23.08
N ASN A 734 -2.06 16.64 22.46
CA ASN A 734 -2.45 15.42 21.75
C ASN A 734 -2.56 14.18 22.65
N ILE A 735 -2.13 14.28 23.92
CA ILE A 735 -2.21 13.20 24.90
C ILE A 735 -3.49 13.38 25.72
N PRO A 736 -4.37 12.36 25.79
CA PRO A 736 -5.61 12.49 26.53
C PRO A 736 -5.40 12.43 28.04
N VAL A 737 -6.20 13.21 28.75
CA VAL A 737 -6.47 12.98 30.17
C VAL A 737 -7.34 11.72 30.25
N GLN A 738 -6.83 10.70 30.93
CA GLN A 738 -7.54 9.45 31.11
C GLN A 738 -8.35 9.48 32.39
N THR A 739 -9.55 8.93 32.35
CA THR A 739 -10.44 8.84 33.50
C THR A 739 -10.91 7.41 33.69
N VAL A 740 -11.02 7.00 34.94
CA VAL A 740 -11.71 5.78 35.35
C VAL A 740 -12.78 6.20 36.35
N MET A 741 -14.02 5.93 36.00
CA MET A 741 -15.17 6.21 36.86
C MET A 741 -15.53 4.96 37.65
N PHE A 742 -15.52 5.08 38.98
CA PHE A 742 -16.04 4.07 39.89
C PHE A 742 -17.56 4.20 40.05
N GLY A 743 -18.14 5.37 39.77
CA GLY A 743 -19.60 5.50 39.72
C GLY A 743 -20.13 6.84 39.25
N THR A 744 -20.63 6.90 38.01
CA THR A 744 -21.71 7.84 37.62
C THR A 744 -22.58 7.32 36.45
N HIS A 745 -23.89 7.51 36.63
CA HIS A 745 -25.00 7.84 35.71
C HIS A 745 -25.34 7.16 34.37
N GLU A 746 -24.69 6.10 33.87
CA GLU A 746 -25.37 5.22 32.88
C GLU A 746 -25.34 3.73 33.23
N VAL A 747 -26.56 3.19 33.33
CA VAL A 747 -27.01 1.83 33.63
C VAL A 747 -26.43 1.19 34.91
N ASN A 748 -27.04 1.60 36.04
CA ASN A 748 -27.22 0.86 37.29
C ASN A 748 -26.41 1.22 38.54
N GLY A 749 -25.52 2.21 38.59
CA GLY A 749 -24.92 2.63 39.88
C GLY A 749 -24.28 1.49 40.71
N ARG A 750 -23.92 0.37 40.05
CA ARG A 750 -23.41 -0.88 40.63
C ARG A 750 -21.88 -0.93 40.69
N THR A 751 -21.18 0.09 40.21
CA THR A 751 -19.72 0.06 40.04
C THR A 751 -18.93 0.42 41.29
N LEU A 752 -19.53 1.08 42.30
CA LEU A 752 -18.87 1.23 43.60
C LEU A 752 -18.87 -0.08 44.40
N THR A 753 -19.96 -0.86 44.32
CA THR A 753 -20.07 -2.17 44.98
C THR A 753 -19.28 -3.28 44.29
N GLY A 754 -18.69 -3.00 43.13
CA GLY A 754 -18.04 -3.99 42.29
C GLY A 754 -16.52 -3.96 42.30
N LEU A 755 -15.86 -2.91 42.78
CA LEU A 755 -14.40 -2.81 42.75
C LEU A 755 -13.80 -3.76 43.80
N ASN A 756 -12.99 -4.72 43.35
CA ASN A 756 -12.38 -5.77 44.17
C ASN A 756 -10.88 -5.52 44.38
N ASP A 757 -10.18 -5.09 43.34
CA ASP A 757 -8.71 -4.94 43.38
C ASP A 757 -8.27 -3.72 42.59
N ILE A 758 -7.22 -3.08 43.10
CA ILE A 758 -6.41 -2.10 42.37
C ILE A 758 -5.01 -2.68 42.21
N LEU A 759 -4.54 -2.79 40.98
CA LEU A 759 -3.17 -3.19 40.65
C LEU A 759 -2.40 -2.00 40.10
N CYS A 760 -1.29 -1.64 40.71
CA CYS A 760 -0.39 -0.59 40.25
C CYS A 760 0.89 -1.22 39.68
N SER A 761 1.29 -0.82 38.48
CA SER A 761 2.57 -1.23 37.90
C SER A 761 3.53 -0.05 37.81
N ASN A 762 4.76 -0.29 38.24
CA ASN A 762 5.82 0.71 38.20
C ASN A 762 6.90 0.33 37.19
N TYR A 763 7.47 1.32 36.52
CA TYR A 763 8.69 1.20 35.74
C TYR A 763 9.86 1.54 36.65
N ASP A 764 10.88 0.68 36.62
CA ASP A 764 12.00 0.71 37.54
C ASP A 764 11.52 0.67 39.02
N ILE A 765 12.16 1.39 39.94
CA ILE A 765 11.86 1.31 41.38
C ILE A 765 10.56 2.06 41.74
N CYS A 766 10.24 3.20 41.11
CA CYS A 766 9.25 4.15 41.65
C CYS A 766 8.30 4.82 40.64
N HIS A 767 8.56 4.80 39.34
CA HIS A 767 7.73 5.55 38.38
C HIS A 767 6.41 4.83 38.12
N VAL A 768 5.27 5.44 38.47
CA VAL A 768 3.95 4.82 38.25
C VAL A 768 3.59 4.86 36.78
N VAL A 769 3.27 3.70 36.19
CA VAL A 769 3.02 3.55 34.73
C VAL A 769 1.56 3.27 34.45
N THR A 770 0.98 2.35 35.21
CA THR A 770 -0.37 1.86 34.96
C THR A 770 -1.08 1.55 36.27
N MET A 771 -2.39 1.70 36.27
CA MET A 771 -3.26 1.24 37.33
C MET A 771 -4.44 0.48 36.72
N ASP A 772 -4.63 -0.75 37.14
CA ASP A 772 -5.77 -1.58 36.75
C ASP A 772 -6.77 -1.67 37.89
N PHE A 773 -8.04 -1.50 37.56
CA PHE A 773 -9.18 -1.58 38.46
C PHE A 773 -9.98 -2.81 38.05
N ILE A 774 -10.03 -3.81 38.94
CA ILE A 774 -10.70 -5.09 38.70
C ILE A 774 -12.05 -5.05 39.41
N PHE A 775 -13.10 -5.19 38.63
CA PHE A 775 -14.47 -5.24 39.13
C PHE A 775 -15.01 -6.68 39.16
N THR A 776 -16.04 -6.92 39.96
CA THR A 776 -16.80 -8.17 40.03
C THR A 776 -17.21 -8.63 38.63
N GLY A 777 -16.98 -9.91 38.32
CA GLY A 777 -17.15 -10.47 36.97
C GLY A 777 -15.96 -10.27 36.02
N GLU A 778 -14.75 -10.03 36.57
CA GLU A 778 -13.46 -9.89 35.84
C GLU A 778 -13.41 -8.72 34.84
N ARG A 779 -14.30 -7.73 34.96
CA ARG A 779 -14.19 -6.51 34.15
C ARG A 779 -12.98 -5.71 34.64
N ARG A 780 -11.99 -5.52 33.76
CA ARG A 780 -10.79 -4.71 34.02
C ARG A 780 -10.89 -3.37 33.30
N VAL A 781 -10.62 -2.28 34.02
CA VAL A 781 -10.47 -0.93 33.45
C VAL A 781 -9.10 -0.42 33.87
N SER A 782 -8.39 0.30 33.01
CA SER A 782 -7.02 0.73 33.27
C SER A 782 -6.84 2.24 33.10
N LEU A 783 -6.04 2.84 33.99
CA LEU A 783 -5.33 4.10 33.76
C LEU A 783 -3.91 3.78 33.30
N GLY A 784 -3.38 4.58 32.38
CA GLY A 784 -2.12 4.27 31.71
C GLY A 784 -2.33 3.32 30.54
N HIS A 785 -1.30 2.61 30.11
CA HIS A 785 -1.35 1.70 28.95
C HIS A 785 -1.68 2.33 27.59
N MET A 786 -1.75 3.67 27.49
CA MET A 786 -1.94 4.29 26.20
C MET A 786 -0.69 4.08 25.35
N ASP A 787 -0.83 3.16 24.40
CA ASP A 787 -0.20 3.36 23.12
C ASP A 787 -0.66 4.75 22.63
N ILE A 788 0.27 5.70 22.66
CA ILE A 788 0.05 7.09 22.22
C ILE A 788 -0.49 7.11 20.76
N TYR A 789 -0.35 5.99 20.03
CA TYR A 789 -0.75 5.74 18.65
C TYR A 789 -1.97 4.82 18.46
N GLY A 790 -2.66 4.42 19.53
CA GLY A 790 -4.01 3.83 19.42
C GLY A 790 -4.10 2.40 18.88
N TYR A 791 -3.02 1.61 18.88
CA TYR A 791 -3.04 0.29 18.22
C TYR A 791 -3.44 -0.90 19.10
N GLY A 792 -4.03 -0.68 20.28
CA GLY A 792 -4.68 -1.73 21.08
C GLY A 792 -3.77 -2.86 21.57
N GLN A 793 -2.46 -2.75 21.40
CA GLN A 793 -1.48 -3.63 22.01
C GLN A 793 -1.03 -2.96 23.31
N PRO A 794 -1.21 -3.58 24.49
CA PRO A 794 -0.51 -3.10 25.67
C PRO A 794 0.99 -3.04 25.33
N PRO A 795 1.75 -2.01 25.75
CA PRO A 795 3.20 -2.05 25.65
C PRO A 795 3.67 -3.43 26.13
N PRO A 796 4.66 -4.06 25.43
CA PRO A 796 5.01 -5.45 25.66
C PRO A 796 5.06 -5.72 27.15
N ARG A 797 4.13 -6.56 27.62
CA ARG A 797 4.11 -6.97 29.01
C ARG A 797 5.43 -7.68 29.21
N TYR A 798 6.36 -7.07 29.93
CA TYR A 798 7.47 -7.77 30.55
C TYR A 798 6.87 -8.68 31.63
N HIS A 799 6.13 -9.71 31.20
CA HIS A 799 5.70 -10.78 32.07
C HIS A 799 6.93 -11.63 32.34
N ALA A 800 7.46 -11.43 33.54
CA ALA A 800 8.45 -12.25 34.17
C ALA A 800 7.96 -13.70 34.24
N THR A 801 8.45 -14.54 33.34
CA THR A 801 8.83 -15.90 33.68
C THR A 801 10.31 -16.07 33.33
N GLY A 802 11.16 -15.68 34.29
CA GLY A 802 12.59 -16.04 34.30
C GLY A 802 13.60 -14.87 34.36
N GLY A 803 13.63 -14.11 35.46
CA GLY A 803 14.76 -13.23 35.83
C GLY A 803 14.72 -11.77 35.33
N GLN A 804 14.91 -10.81 36.24
CA GLN A 804 14.75 -9.34 36.13
C GLN A 804 15.68 -8.61 35.14
N PRO A 805 15.35 -7.37 34.64
CA PRO A 805 14.71 -6.25 35.36
C PRO A 805 13.51 -5.53 34.69
N GLY A 806 12.74 -4.76 35.48
CA GLY A 806 11.98 -3.61 34.96
C GLY A 806 10.67 -3.22 35.66
N VAL A 807 9.73 -4.15 35.87
CA VAL A 807 8.37 -3.81 36.32
C VAL A 807 7.98 -4.61 37.57
N ARG A 808 7.64 -3.91 38.67
CA ARG A 808 7.06 -4.51 39.88
C ARG A 808 5.59 -4.10 39.99
N GLY A 809 4.71 -5.08 40.20
CA GLY A 809 3.30 -4.86 40.47
C GLY A 809 3.01 -4.82 41.97
N PHE A 810 2.21 -3.85 42.39
CA PHE A 810 1.66 -3.71 43.75
C PHE A 810 0.14 -3.86 43.67
N SER A 811 -0.48 -4.53 44.64
CA SER A 811 -1.92 -4.77 44.66
C SER A 811 -2.54 -4.30 45.96
N MET A 812 -3.76 -3.77 45.89
CA MET A 812 -4.60 -3.42 47.03
C MET A 812 -6.00 -3.99 46.82
N GLU A 813 -6.42 -4.88 47.71
CA GLU A 813 -7.80 -5.36 47.76
C GLU A 813 -8.71 -4.25 48.28
N ILE A 814 -9.88 -4.07 47.66
CA ILE A 814 -10.93 -3.14 48.06
C ILE A 814 -12.22 -3.93 48.22
N ASP A 815 -12.87 -3.78 49.37
CA ASP A 815 -14.14 -4.44 49.61
C ASP A 815 -15.32 -3.55 49.20
N GLY A 816 -15.41 -3.27 47.89
CA GLY A 816 -16.49 -2.42 47.37
C GLY A 816 -17.87 -2.98 47.73
N GLY A 817 -18.01 -4.31 47.74
CA GLY A 817 -19.24 -5.02 48.09
C GLY A 817 -19.77 -4.70 49.49
N ASP A 818 -18.86 -4.51 50.46
CA ASP A 818 -19.17 -4.16 51.84
C ASP A 818 -19.12 -2.63 52.13
N GLY A 819 -19.04 -1.80 51.09
CA GLY A 819 -19.11 -0.34 51.19
C GLY A 819 -17.78 0.37 51.44
N GLU A 820 -16.65 -0.31 51.21
CA GLU A 820 -15.34 0.34 51.16
C GLU A 820 -15.24 1.21 49.89
N GLU A 821 -14.95 2.50 50.06
CA GLU A 821 -14.85 3.49 48.99
C GLU A 821 -13.53 4.26 49.09
N ILE A 822 -12.95 4.61 47.94
CA ILE A 822 -11.80 5.52 47.87
C ILE A 822 -12.25 6.89 48.38
N SER A 823 -11.46 7.48 49.26
CA SER A 823 -11.79 8.75 49.92
C SER A 823 -10.71 9.82 49.78
N GLY A 824 -9.50 9.43 49.37
CA GLY A 824 -8.36 10.33 49.29
C GLY A 824 -7.17 9.70 48.59
N LEU A 825 -6.19 10.54 48.24
CA LEU A 825 -4.97 10.12 47.55
C LEU A 825 -3.79 10.96 48.06
N GLU A 826 -2.64 10.32 48.24
CA GLU A 826 -1.38 11.03 48.50
C GLU A 826 -0.39 10.69 47.38
N VAL A 827 0.29 11.70 46.85
CA VAL A 827 1.29 11.50 45.80
C VAL A 827 2.62 12.15 46.12
N GLN A 828 3.70 11.54 45.66
CA GLN A 828 5.01 12.16 45.55
C GLN A 828 5.30 12.43 44.08
N ILE A 829 5.73 13.65 43.80
CA ILE A 829 6.11 14.10 42.47
C ILE A 829 7.61 14.38 42.48
N ASP A 830 8.34 13.87 41.49
CA ASP A 830 9.73 14.23 41.22
C ASP A 830 9.84 14.83 39.83
N GLY A 831 10.21 16.12 39.76
CA GLY A 831 10.14 16.91 38.54
C GLY A 831 8.75 16.85 37.90
N GLU A 832 8.65 16.05 36.84
CA GLU A 832 7.43 15.90 36.06
C GLU A 832 6.67 14.59 36.30
N CYS A 833 7.22 13.66 37.08
CA CYS A 833 6.73 12.30 37.19
C CYS A 833 6.14 12.01 38.58
N VAL A 834 5.12 11.16 38.61
CA VAL A 834 4.57 10.56 39.84
C VAL A 834 5.46 9.38 40.23
N VAL A 835 6.17 9.54 41.34
CA VAL A 835 7.14 8.56 41.86
C VAL A 835 6.67 7.87 43.16
N GLY A 836 5.57 8.34 43.73
CA GLY A 836 4.95 7.73 44.91
C GLY A 836 3.44 7.90 44.90
N LEU A 837 2.72 6.86 45.29
CA LEU A 837 1.26 6.85 45.30
C LEU A 837 0.73 6.07 46.50
N LYS A 838 -0.14 6.71 47.29
CA LYS A 838 -0.98 6.05 48.29
C LYS A 838 -2.46 6.29 48.00
N ILE A 839 -3.26 5.26 48.21
CA ILE A 839 -4.72 5.34 48.14
C ILE A 839 -5.29 5.27 49.56
N GLN A 840 -6.18 6.19 49.89
CA GLN A 840 -6.92 6.22 51.14
C GLN A 840 -8.36 5.77 50.90
N THR A 841 -8.89 4.91 51.78
CA THR A 841 -10.30 4.48 51.73
C THR A 841 -11.06 4.92 52.98
N ASN A 842 -12.40 4.88 52.95
CA ASN A 842 -13.24 5.14 54.12
C ASN A 842 -13.18 4.04 55.20
N ARG A 843 -12.51 2.91 54.93
CA ARG A 843 -12.36 1.80 55.88
C ARG A 843 -11.42 2.19 57.02
N ILE A 844 -11.84 1.91 58.25
CA ILE A 844 -11.02 2.17 59.44
C ILE A 844 -10.30 0.89 59.86
N ILE A 845 -8.97 0.96 59.96
CA ILE A 845 -8.11 -0.12 60.46
C ILE A 845 -7.32 0.42 61.64
N ASN A 846 -7.41 -0.24 62.81
CA ASN A 846 -6.74 0.16 64.05
C ASN A 846 -7.00 1.63 64.47
N GLY A 847 -8.22 2.13 64.24
CA GLY A 847 -8.62 3.49 64.60
C GLY A 847 -8.19 4.59 63.63
N ASN A 848 -7.45 4.26 62.57
CA ASN A 848 -7.05 5.18 61.52
C ASN A 848 -7.71 4.82 60.19
N GLN A 849 -7.86 5.82 59.33
CA GLN A 849 -8.28 5.62 57.95
C GLN A 849 -7.26 4.74 57.21
N ARG A 850 -7.72 3.72 56.48
CA ARG A 850 -6.84 2.84 55.70
C ARG A 850 -6.14 3.69 54.62
N SER A 851 -4.82 3.60 54.59
CA SER A 851 -3.96 4.23 53.60
C SER A 851 -2.92 3.20 53.16
N GLU A 852 -2.91 2.87 51.87
CA GLU A 852 -2.10 1.80 51.31
C GLU A 852 -1.10 2.36 50.29
N LEU A 853 0.17 1.99 50.43
CA LEU A 853 1.24 2.40 49.52
C LEU A 853 1.27 1.46 48.31
N LEU A 854 1.08 2.03 47.11
CA LEU A 854 1.05 1.31 45.84
C LEU A 854 2.33 1.48 45.01
N THR A 855 3.43 1.88 45.66
CA THR A 855 4.75 2.00 45.05
C THR A 855 5.84 1.39 45.94
N SER A 856 7.06 1.21 45.41
CA SER A 856 8.16 0.65 46.21
C SER A 856 8.45 1.54 47.43
N PRO A 857 8.68 0.96 48.62
CA PRO A 857 8.93 1.73 49.82
C PRO A 857 10.19 2.59 49.63
N ASN A 858 10.05 3.89 49.90
CA ASN A 858 11.12 4.89 50.07
C ASN A 858 12.41 4.54 49.31
N SER A 859 12.42 4.72 47.98
CA SER A 859 13.70 4.81 47.29
C SER A 859 14.50 5.93 47.95
N PRO A 860 15.72 5.67 48.47
CA PRO A 860 16.54 6.69 49.12
C PRO A 860 16.91 7.85 48.18
N VAL A 861 16.64 7.70 46.87
CA VAL A 861 16.86 8.71 45.82
C VAL A 861 15.77 9.80 45.82
N PHE A 862 14.53 9.49 46.21
CA PHE A 862 13.39 10.41 46.09
C PHE A 862 12.77 10.71 47.45
N ASN A 863 13.31 11.71 48.16
CA ASN A 863 12.80 12.17 49.45
C ASN A 863 11.87 13.40 49.30
N ASN A 864 10.96 13.34 48.32
CA ASN A 864 10.01 14.43 48.05
C ASN A 864 8.83 14.41 49.03
N PRO A 865 8.24 15.56 49.38
CA PRO A 865 7.10 15.61 50.29
C PRO A 865 5.86 14.95 49.68
N TRP A 866 5.06 14.29 50.51
CA TRP A 866 3.75 13.76 50.12
C TRP A 866 2.75 14.92 49.98
N ILE A 867 2.13 15.01 48.81
CA ILE A 867 1.05 15.97 48.50
C ILE A 867 -0.28 15.25 48.73
N GLN A 868 -1.09 15.76 49.64
CA GLN A 868 -2.42 15.21 49.90
C GLN A 868 -3.43 15.80 48.93
N VAL A 869 -4.07 14.94 48.15
CA VAL A 869 -5.17 15.28 47.24
C VAL A 869 -6.48 15.00 47.96
N ARG A 870 -7.22 16.06 48.28
CA ARG A 870 -8.53 15.96 48.95
C ARG A 870 -9.65 16.24 47.97
N PRO A 871 -10.74 15.44 47.98
CA PRO A 871 -11.87 15.70 47.11
C PRO A 871 -12.53 17.03 47.50
N LYS A 872 -12.90 17.85 46.52
CA LYS A 872 -13.71 19.06 46.73
C LYS A 872 -15.19 18.72 46.85
N GLY A 873 -15.63 17.65 46.18
CA GLY A 873 -16.99 17.11 46.27
C GLY A 873 -17.22 16.26 47.51
N SER A 874 -18.48 15.87 47.73
CA SER A 874 -18.91 15.05 48.87
C SER A 874 -18.50 13.58 48.73
N ARG A 875 -18.32 13.09 47.50
CA ARG A 875 -17.97 11.70 47.20
C ARG A 875 -16.97 11.60 46.05
N VAL A 876 -15.98 10.71 46.18
CA VAL A 876 -15.06 10.34 45.09
C VAL A 876 -15.77 9.33 44.20
N VAL A 877 -15.82 9.62 42.91
CA VAL A 877 -16.52 8.83 41.90
C VAL A 877 -15.60 8.33 40.79
N GLY A 878 -14.32 8.67 40.83
CA GLY A 878 -13.33 8.23 39.85
C GLY A 878 -11.91 8.71 40.17
N LEU A 879 -10.97 8.29 39.34
CA LEU A 879 -9.61 8.80 39.26
C LEU A 879 -9.34 9.31 37.84
N TYR A 880 -8.45 10.27 37.72
CA TYR A 880 -7.90 10.67 36.43
C TYR A 880 -6.37 10.62 36.45
N ALA A 881 -5.76 10.41 35.28
CA ALA A 881 -4.32 10.48 35.11
C ALA A 881 -3.95 11.26 33.85
N VAL A 882 -2.85 12.01 33.94
CA VAL A 882 -2.16 12.64 32.81
C VAL A 882 -0.87 11.89 32.60
N CYS A 883 -0.72 11.24 31.45
CA CYS A 883 0.52 10.54 31.10
C CYS A 883 1.54 11.51 30.50
N GLY A 884 2.82 11.15 30.56
CA GLY A 884 3.88 11.94 29.94
C GLY A 884 3.91 11.86 28.42
N GLY A 885 4.46 12.92 27.81
CA GLY A 885 4.78 12.96 26.38
C GLY A 885 6.22 12.54 26.12
N TYR A 886 6.48 12.14 24.87
CA TYR A 886 7.76 11.66 24.37
C TYR A 886 8.51 10.72 25.36
N GLY A 887 8.06 9.46 25.47
CA GLY A 887 8.90 8.34 25.97
C GLY A 887 8.76 7.99 27.42
N SER A 888 7.93 8.77 28.09
CA SER A 888 7.53 8.54 29.46
C SER A 888 6.21 7.77 29.46
N PHE A 889 6.27 6.47 29.76
CA PHE A 889 5.08 5.66 30.06
C PHE A 889 4.48 5.99 31.44
N PHE A 890 5.07 6.94 32.16
CA PHE A 890 4.75 7.25 33.54
C PHE A 890 3.64 8.29 33.66
N PHE A 891 2.95 8.29 34.78
CA PHE A 891 2.02 9.36 35.14
C PHE A 891 2.80 10.63 35.48
N ARG A 892 2.37 11.75 34.90
CA ARG A 892 2.83 13.09 35.27
C ARG A 892 1.97 13.75 36.32
N ASP A 893 0.67 13.45 36.25
CA ASP A 893 -0.29 13.86 37.26
C ASP A 893 -1.33 12.74 37.45
N ILE A 894 -1.85 12.65 38.66
CA ILE A 894 -2.94 11.75 39.01
C ILE A 894 -3.78 12.44 40.08
N GLY A 895 -5.10 12.32 39.97
CA GLY A 895 -6.01 12.99 40.90
C GLY A 895 -7.36 12.30 41.02
N LEU A 896 -8.18 12.84 41.91
CA LEU A 896 -9.52 12.36 42.20
C LEU A 896 -10.54 13.03 41.27
N ILE A 897 -11.57 12.27 40.91
CA ILE A 897 -12.79 12.82 40.32
C ILE A 897 -13.86 12.73 41.41
N SER A 898 -14.43 13.86 41.80
CA SER A 898 -15.45 13.95 42.84
C SER A 898 -16.75 14.57 42.34
N GLN A 899 -17.84 14.33 43.06
CA GLN A 899 -19.15 14.92 42.80
C GLN A 899 -19.74 15.44 44.11
N ASN A 900 -20.52 16.53 44.03
CA ASN A 900 -21.25 17.10 45.16
C ASN A 900 -22.49 16.29 45.53
#